data_AF-A0A162MAL9-F1
#
_entry.id   AF-A0A162MAL9-F1
#
_cell.length_a   1.000
_cell.length_b   1.000
_cell.length_c   1.000
_cell.angle_alpha   90.00
_cell.angle_beta   90.00
_cell.angle_gamma   90.00
#
_symmetry.space_group_name_H-M   'P 1'
#
loop_
_entity.id
_entity.type
_entity.pdbx_description
1 polymer ?
#
loop_
_entity_poly.entity_id
_entity_poly.type
_entity_poly.pdbx_seq_one_letter_code
_entity_poly.pdbx_strand_id
1 'polypeptide(L)'
;MTFTKKMTVSVLVLSMITVSLGGLPMSQKGFTKKVGFIQSANAAELEPRSFPVFDRISELYATLISSDPADMQAVINLRTELNALEFSENQYLIDPIWNKISAKIPPFVDQVELKASLFRLLKAIGSIQSLADVEAFKSDPEFQTTLKLISAASGNMNANIDDLLVFLFGDGGSRVGVEGAVRSSLANMPLLQLVGLVSNTQGTTEILLQAIDKQMSETDTYKMSAILNKLDISSQDIRTLVTNVQAKLTNDDAALQAISFAYIRSATQATFENSENGRKQSYSLKLFEQEIPSLVLKWSKVSGSNDVIVAPNGVITIPEGVQSGSAVIRAMIVNPYGGFAKVIFEKEVTLVDDTVVQENVFPVEEFLQRWNKITDALVAGGSSDVNNVRKLRDELIGLSFAKDQAWIDRIWHPIVQNLPESVDQVALKNSLFDIIKSVGSIQYDVEAAQMETVRANPEFRATLKTLAIAAEVPTLTIDDILIMMFGDGRENGGVEKIVRNTLANMSSNELDKLLSNKDGLDTVKSSALSEVLSDKNGYAVSDAMYNLGVRPDDFASMVTKFKSKLKNDEKAIKAMNAAFIHSEAESTVKITDNGRQHVYGMTFLGVEIPASSLKWKKVSGSKDVKVDSKGEVKISNKVETGTVVIQASLAHFLGGSSKVVFEQEVTLVNDDFGKDPAAEIQKIVKTFDSTVTEIKKRLGVATTDAEKVQLLVEVIQAGNDSFEQISPIEITKSIKTKAINNIKKQVTQMSNLIIESLMKF
;
A
#
# COMPACT_ATOMS: atom_id res chain seq x y z
N MET A 1 39.81 3.57 -51.75
CA MET A 1 39.38 4.25 -50.51
C MET A 1 38.25 3.45 -49.91
N THR A 2 38.52 2.69 -48.86
CA THR A 2 37.55 1.81 -48.19
C THR A 2 37.43 2.28 -46.75
N PHE A 3 36.35 3.00 -46.44
CA PHE A 3 35.99 3.38 -45.08
C PHE A 3 35.31 2.18 -44.39
N THR A 4 36.09 1.32 -43.75
CA THR A 4 35.60 0.35 -42.77
C THR A 4 35.89 0.88 -41.37
N LYS A 5 34.89 1.44 -40.70
CA LYS A 5 34.92 1.70 -39.26
C LYS A 5 33.54 1.37 -38.67
N LYS A 6 33.42 0.16 -38.13
CA LYS A 6 32.41 -0.22 -37.15
C LYS A 6 33.10 -0.13 -35.77
N MET A 7 32.53 0.63 -34.84
CA MET A 7 32.92 0.75 -33.43
C MET A 7 31.62 0.80 -32.61
N THR A 8 31.35 -0.13 -31.68
CA THR A 8 30.07 -0.22 -30.90
C THR A 8 30.19 -0.98 -29.55
N VAL A 9 29.63 -0.46 -28.40
CA VAL A 9 29.84 -0.70 -26.90
C VAL A 9 29.53 -2.05 -26.24
N SER A 10 30.46 -2.52 -25.37
CA SER A 10 30.25 -3.76 -24.60
C SER A 10 30.79 -3.90 -23.16
N VAL A 11 31.13 -2.87 -22.38
CA VAL A 11 31.39 -3.12 -20.93
C VAL A 11 30.65 -2.17 -20.03
N LEU A 12 30.62 -0.87 -20.34
CA LEU A 12 29.83 0.06 -19.54
C LEU A 12 28.31 -0.04 -19.79
N VAL A 13 27.86 -0.34 -21.02
CA VAL A 13 26.42 -0.60 -21.30
C VAL A 13 25.97 -1.87 -20.55
N LEU A 14 26.80 -2.93 -20.57
CA LEU A 14 26.48 -4.17 -19.87
C LEU A 14 26.46 -3.97 -18.35
N SER A 15 27.37 -3.17 -17.79
CA SER A 15 27.32 -2.84 -16.36
C SER A 15 26.09 -2.05 -15.93
N MET A 16 25.37 -1.39 -16.84
CA MET A 16 24.12 -0.67 -16.52
C MET A 16 22.86 -1.49 -16.81
N ILE A 17 23.00 -2.66 -17.44
CA ILE A 17 21.85 -3.38 -18.00
C ILE A 17 21.84 -4.87 -17.64
N THR A 18 22.94 -5.45 -17.16
CA THR A 18 23.01 -6.92 -17.02
C THR A 18 22.38 -7.53 -15.80
N VAL A 19 22.07 -6.79 -14.71
CA VAL A 19 21.66 -7.26 -13.35
C VAL A 19 20.37 -8.14 -13.28
N SER A 20 19.95 -8.84 -14.34
CA SER A 20 18.81 -9.78 -14.34
C SER A 20 19.13 -11.22 -14.82
N LEU A 21 18.50 -12.25 -14.21
CA LEU A 21 18.76 -13.73 -14.18
C LEU A 21 19.39 -14.39 -12.90
N GLY A 22 18.57 -14.66 -11.88
CA GLY A 22 18.94 -15.64 -10.84
C GLY A 22 17.85 -15.95 -9.81
N GLY A 23 16.96 -16.90 -10.13
CA GLY A 23 16.19 -17.65 -9.11
C GLY A 23 14.67 -17.46 -9.10
N LEU A 24 13.94 -18.03 -10.07
CA LEU A 24 12.52 -18.38 -9.88
C LEU A 24 12.23 -19.79 -10.45
N PRO A 25 11.51 -20.65 -9.71
CA PRO A 25 11.04 -21.93 -10.24
C PRO A 25 10.04 -21.68 -11.38
N MET A 26 10.19 -22.42 -12.48
CA MET A 26 9.43 -22.35 -13.73
C MET A 26 7.94 -22.76 -13.58
N SER A 27 7.20 -22.19 -12.63
CA SER A 27 5.75 -22.32 -12.58
C SER A 27 5.10 -20.97 -12.27
N GLN A 28 4.21 -20.51 -13.14
CA GLN A 28 3.39 -19.30 -12.96
C GLN A 28 2.54 -19.31 -11.67
N LYS A 29 2.36 -20.47 -11.03
CA LYS A 29 1.62 -20.63 -9.76
C LYS A 29 2.46 -20.36 -8.50
N GLY A 30 3.79 -20.23 -8.62
CA GLY A 30 4.69 -20.06 -7.47
C GLY A 30 4.87 -18.62 -6.99
N PHE A 31 4.75 -17.64 -7.89
CA PHE A 31 5.05 -16.24 -7.58
C PHE A 31 3.94 -15.61 -6.72
N THR A 32 2.67 -15.77 -7.10
CA THR A 32 1.52 -15.27 -6.33
C THR A 32 1.37 -15.92 -4.96
N LYS A 33 1.86 -17.15 -4.77
CA LYS A 33 1.83 -17.87 -3.48
C LYS A 33 2.92 -17.47 -2.50
N LYS A 34 3.98 -16.77 -2.93
CA LYS A 34 5.10 -16.35 -2.05
C LYS A 34 5.08 -14.87 -1.68
N VAL A 35 4.24 -14.05 -2.31
CA VAL A 35 3.93 -12.68 -1.85
C VAL A 35 2.70 -12.65 -0.93
N GLY A 36 2.05 -13.80 -0.73
CA GLY A 36 1.00 -13.99 0.26
C GLY A 36 1.59 -14.31 1.64
N PHE A 37 1.49 -13.33 2.54
CA PHE A 37 1.64 -13.39 3.99
C PHE A 37 1.62 -14.81 4.60
N ILE A 38 2.77 -15.29 5.05
CA ILE A 38 2.85 -16.26 6.15
C ILE A 38 3.74 -15.64 7.23
N GLN A 39 3.12 -15.36 8.38
CA GLN A 39 3.78 -14.93 9.60
C GLN A 39 4.75 -16.02 10.09
N SER A 40 6.02 -15.65 10.27
CA SER A 40 6.95 -16.36 11.16
C SER A 40 7.80 -15.35 11.93
N ALA A 41 7.92 -15.58 13.24
CA ALA A 41 8.30 -14.64 14.27
C ALA A 41 9.76 -14.14 14.29
N ASN A 42 9.92 -12.90 14.75
CA ASN A 42 11.10 -12.25 15.35
C ASN A 42 12.46 -12.42 14.67
N ALA A 43 12.75 -11.51 13.74
CA ALA A 43 14.08 -10.91 13.56
C ALA A 43 13.85 -9.41 13.29
N ALA A 44 14.65 -8.54 13.90
CA ALA A 44 14.54 -7.09 13.72
C ALA A 44 14.42 -6.76 12.23
N GLU A 45 13.34 -6.05 11.85
CA GLU A 45 13.16 -5.48 10.52
C GLU A 45 14.29 -4.48 10.27
N LEU A 46 15.40 -4.98 9.72
CA LEU A 46 16.18 -4.20 8.78
C LEU A 46 15.24 -3.97 7.60
N GLU A 47 14.70 -2.76 7.48
CA GLU A 47 14.03 -2.37 6.24
C GLU A 47 14.94 -2.79 5.08
N PRO A 48 14.50 -3.73 4.22
CA PRO A 48 15.27 -4.04 3.05
C PRO A 48 15.26 -2.75 2.24
N ARG A 49 16.41 -2.07 2.17
CA ARG A 49 16.62 -1.00 1.20
C ARG A 49 16.49 -1.65 -0.17
N SER A 50 15.27 -1.76 -0.68
CA SER A 50 14.98 -2.12 -2.05
C SER A 50 15.61 -1.02 -2.89
N PHE A 51 16.79 -1.31 -3.45
CA PHE A 51 17.45 -0.39 -4.36
C PHE A 51 16.54 -0.25 -5.60
N PRO A 52 16.11 0.97 -5.98
CA PRO A 52 15.32 1.18 -7.20
C PRO A 52 16.02 0.69 -8.48
N VAL A 53 17.34 0.49 -8.39
CA VAL A 53 18.18 -0.22 -9.37
C VAL A 53 17.65 -1.62 -9.67
N PHE A 54 17.27 -2.39 -8.65
CA PHE A 54 16.78 -3.76 -8.81
C PHE A 54 15.41 -3.81 -9.48
N ASP A 55 14.51 -2.90 -9.10
CA ASP A 55 13.18 -2.80 -9.72
C ASP A 55 13.32 -2.52 -11.21
N ARG A 56 14.22 -1.59 -11.56
CA ARG A 56 14.48 -1.23 -12.95
C ARG A 56 15.05 -2.39 -13.76
N ILE A 57 16.00 -3.13 -13.21
CA ILE A 57 16.59 -4.24 -13.95
C ILE A 57 15.62 -5.42 -14.06
N SER A 58 14.83 -5.69 -13.02
CA SER A 58 13.77 -6.68 -13.07
C SER A 58 12.71 -6.35 -14.13
N GLU A 59 12.40 -5.07 -14.31
CA GLU A 59 11.50 -4.58 -15.35
C GLU A 59 12.07 -4.81 -16.76
N LEU A 60 13.32 -4.43 -17.00
CA LEU A 60 13.99 -4.66 -18.30
C LEU A 60 14.07 -6.16 -18.64
N TYR A 61 14.27 -7.01 -17.64
CA TYR A 61 14.29 -8.46 -17.79
C TYR A 61 12.94 -9.06 -18.15
N ALA A 62 11.91 -8.72 -17.38
CA ALA A 62 10.55 -9.14 -17.69
C ALA A 62 10.18 -8.73 -19.12
N THR A 63 10.67 -7.55 -19.54
CA THR A 63 10.51 -7.06 -20.90
C THR A 63 11.26 -7.91 -21.94
N LEU A 64 12.52 -8.28 -21.70
CA LEU A 64 13.30 -9.17 -22.57
C LEU A 64 12.74 -10.60 -22.66
N ILE A 65 12.22 -11.17 -21.57
CA ILE A 65 11.59 -12.50 -21.62
C ILE A 65 10.29 -12.44 -22.43
N SER A 66 9.51 -11.38 -22.24
CA SER A 66 8.23 -11.21 -22.94
C SER A 66 8.40 -10.78 -24.41
N SER A 67 9.64 -10.57 -24.88
CA SER A 67 9.96 -10.24 -26.27
C SER A 67 10.28 -11.48 -27.12
N ASP A 68 10.84 -11.25 -28.30
CA ASP A 68 11.31 -12.32 -29.19
C ASP A 68 12.38 -13.16 -28.47
N PRO A 69 12.27 -14.50 -28.43
CA PRO A 69 13.30 -15.36 -27.82
C PRO A 69 14.72 -15.10 -28.35
N ALA A 70 14.84 -14.62 -29.59
CA ALA A 70 16.14 -14.24 -30.16
C ALA A 70 16.79 -13.05 -29.44
N ASP A 71 15.99 -12.10 -28.92
CA ASP A 71 16.49 -10.92 -28.21
C ASP A 71 17.13 -11.32 -26.88
N MET A 72 16.44 -12.19 -26.13
CA MET A 72 16.98 -12.77 -24.90
C MET A 72 18.25 -13.59 -25.15
N GLN A 73 18.25 -14.40 -26.22
CA GLN A 73 19.42 -15.21 -26.59
C GLN A 73 20.62 -14.34 -26.98
N ALA A 74 20.41 -13.21 -27.66
CA ALA A 74 21.49 -12.28 -28.01
C ALA A 74 22.19 -11.73 -26.74
N VAL A 75 21.42 -11.35 -25.72
CA VAL A 75 21.96 -10.90 -24.42
C VAL A 75 22.74 -12.01 -23.73
N ILE A 76 22.24 -13.25 -23.73
CA ILE A 76 22.94 -14.42 -23.16
C ILE A 76 24.26 -14.69 -23.90
N ASN A 77 24.28 -14.60 -25.23
CA ASN A 77 25.48 -14.83 -26.04
C ASN A 77 26.57 -13.81 -25.71
N LEU A 78 26.22 -12.52 -25.69
CA LEU A 78 27.14 -11.44 -25.31
C LEU A 78 27.73 -11.66 -23.92
N ARG A 79 26.89 -12.04 -22.97
CA ARG A 79 27.32 -12.31 -21.59
C ARG A 79 28.25 -13.52 -21.51
N THR A 80 27.97 -14.58 -22.27
CA THR A 80 28.85 -15.75 -22.36
C THR A 80 30.21 -15.34 -22.92
N GLU A 81 30.22 -14.47 -23.93
CA GLU A 81 31.43 -13.93 -24.54
C GLU A 81 32.25 -13.08 -23.57
N LEU A 82 31.62 -12.18 -22.81
CA LEU A 82 32.27 -11.45 -21.72
C LEU A 82 32.87 -12.37 -20.68
N ASN A 83 32.12 -13.41 -20.28
CA ASN A 83 32.57 -14.38 -19.29
C ASN A 83 33.74 -15.23 -19.77
N ALA A 84 33.91 -15.37 -21.08
CA ALA A 84 35.05 -16.05 -21.69
C ALA A 84 36.30 -15.15 -21.83
N LEU A 85 36.22 -13.86 -21.53
CA LEU A 85 37.41 -12.99 -21.55
C LEU A 85 38.33 -13.35 -20.38
N GLU A 86 39.53 -13.81 -20.74
CA GLU A 86 40.61 -14.14 -19.80
C GLU A 86 41.62 -13.01 -19.67
N PHE A 87 42.10 -12.75 -18.45
CA PHE A 87 43.01 -11.64 -18.16
C PHE A 87 44.33 -11.73 -18.95
N SER A 88 44.92 -12.93 -19.05
CA SER A 88 46.20 -13.15 -19.74
C SER A 88 46.20 -12.68 -21.19
N GLU A 89 45.06 -12.82 -21.86
CA GLU A 89 44.89 -12.47 -23.28
C GLU A 89 44.34 -11.06 -23.48
N ASN A 90 43.59 -10.53 -22.49
CA ASN A 90 42.76 -9.34 -22.67
C ASN A 90 43.10 -8.19 -21.70
N GLN A 91 44.20 -8.29 -20.93
CA GLN A 91 44.62 -7.23 -20.01
C GLN A 91 44.83 -5.85 -20.69
N TYR A 92 45.13 -5.84 -21.99
CA TYR A 92 45.33 -4.60 -22.77
C TYR A 92 44.03 -3.77 -22.91
N LEU A 93 42.86 -4.42 -22.76
CA LEU A 93 41.57 -3.74 -22.89
C LEU A 93 41.42 -2.62 -21.84
N ILE A 94 42.00 -2.82 -20.65
CA ILE A 94 41.91 -1.88 -19.52
C ILE A 94 43.11 -0.93 -19.40
N ASP A 95 44.08 -0.99 -20.32
CA ASP A 95 45.27 -0.14 -20.28
C ASP A 95 44.99 1.38 -20.19
N PRO A 96 43.98 1.94 -20.89
CA PRO A 96 43.69 3.38 -20.83
C PRO A 96 43.45 3.90 -19.39
N ILE A 97 42.75 3.10 -18.58
CA ILE A 97 42.50 3.42 -17.17
C ILE A 97 43.64 2.93 -16.27
N TRP A 98 44.19 1.75 -16.56
CA TRP A 98 45.20 1.11 -15.73
C TRP A 98 46.47 1.94 -15.66
N ASN A 99 46.93 2.49 -16.79
CA ASN A 99 48.15 3.29 -16.84
C ASN A 99 48.07 4.55 -15.95
N LYS A 100 46.87 5.07 -15.72
CA LYS A 100 46.60 6.20 -14.83
C LYS A 100 46.62 5.77 -13.37
N ILE A 101 46.00 4.61 -13.09
CA ILE A 101 45.95 3.99 -11.76
C ILE A 101 47.36 3.59 -11.30
N SER A 102 48.12 2.85 -12.13
CA SER A 102 49.46 2.34 -11.80
C SER A 102 50.46 3.44 -11.50
N ALA A 103 50.31 4.62 -12.13
CA ALA A 103 51.17 5.78 -11.88
C ALA A 103 51.01 6.36 -10.45
N LYS A 104 49.91 6.06 -9.75
CA LYS A 104 49.59 6.61 -8.42
C LYS A 104 49.54 5.55 -7.32
N ILE A 105 49.80 4.29 -7.66
CA ILE A 105 49.86 3.18 -6.70
C ILE A 105 51.23 3.10 -6.02
N PRO A 106 51.30 2.88 -4.70
CA PRO A 106 52.57 2.67 -4.02
C PRO A 106 53.37 1.44 -4.50
N PRO A 107 54.72 1.47 -4.49
CA PRO A 107 55.55 0.36 -5.00
C PRO A 107 55.37 -0.98 -4.29
N PHE A 108 54.82 -1.00 -3.08
CA PHE A 108 54.59 -2.22 -2.29
C PHE A 108 53.32 -2.99 -2.67
N VAL A 109 52.46 -2.41 -3.52
CA VAL A 109 51.24 -3.07 -4.01
C VAL A 109 51.60 -3.93 -5.21
N ASP A 110 51.10 -5.18 -5.23
CA ASP A 110 51.21 -6.04 -6.41
C ASP A 110 50.36 -5.47 -7.56
N GLN A 111 51.04 -4.78 -8.47
CA GLN A 111 50.41 -4.13 -9.62
C GLN A 111 49.81 -5.14 -10.62
N VAL A 112 50.39 -6.34 -10.74
CA VAL A 112 49.87 -7.35 -11.67
C VAL A 112 48.56 -7.91 -11.13
N GLU A 113 48.52 -8.26 -9.85
CA GLU A 113 47.32 -8.78 -9.22
C GLU A 113 46.22 -7.72 -9.14
N LEU A 114 46.54 -6.47 -8.81
CA LEU A 114 45.55 -5.40 -8.78
C LEU A 114 44.97 -5.11 -10.18
N LYS A 115 45.78 -5.20 -11.23
CA LYS A 115 45.30 -5.09 -12.63
C LYS A 115 44.37 -6.25 -12.98
N ALA A 116 44.74 -7.47 -12.61
CA ALA A 116 43.91 -8.66 -12.83
C ALA A 116 42.57 -8.57 -12.08
N SER A 117 42.60 -8.06 -10.85
CA SER A 117 41.39 -7.85 -10.07
C SER A 117 40.50 -6.74 -10.62
N LEU A 118 41.08 -5.62 -11.07
CA LEU A 118 40.31 -4.58 -11.76
C LEU A 118 39.63 -5.11 -13.03
N PHE A 119 40.32 -5.97 -13.79
CA PHE A 119 39.74 -6.64 -14.94
C PHE A 119 38.56 -7.55 -14.55
N ARG A 120 38.71 -8.38 -13.51
CA ARG A 120 37.64 -9.23 -12.98
C ARG A 120 36.46 -8.42 -12.44
N LEU A 121 36.72 -7.31 -11.75
CA LEU A 121 35.70 -6.38 -11.27
C LEU A 121 34.88 -5.82 -12.44
N LEU A 122 35.53 -5.29 -13.48
CA LEU A 122 34.82 -4.75 -14.66
C LEU A 122 34.00 -5.81 -15.40
N LYS A 123 34.52 -7.04 -15.52
CA LYS A 123 33.82 -8.20 -16.08
C LYS A 123 32.61 -8.59 -15.22
N ALA A 124 32.76 -8.58 -13.90
CA ALA A 124 31.71 -8.95 -12.97
C ALA A 124 30.53 -7.97 -13.02
N ILE A 125 30.77 -6.67 -13.16
CA ILE A 125 29.66 -5.70 -13.29
C ILE A 125 28.82 -6.00 -14.55
N GLY A 126 29.47 -6.36 -15.66
CA GLY A 126 28.79 -6.78 -16.90
C GLY A 126 28.17 -8.18 -16.84
N SER A 127 28.23 -8.86 -15.69
CA SER A 127 27.75 -10.24 -15.49
C SER A 127 26.75 -10.37 -14.35
N ILE A 128 26.50 -9.33 -13.57
CA ILE A 128 25.49 -9.36 -12.51
C ILE A 128 24.15 -9.75 -13.13
N GLN A 129 23.31 -10.55 -12.48
CA GLN A 129 21.99 -10.94 -12.98
C GLN A 129 20.87 -10.93 -11.94
N SER A 130 21.16 -10.69 -10.69
CA SER A 130 20.11 -10.87 -9.71
C SER A 130 20.43 -10.04 -8.52
N LEU A 131 19.46 -9.93 -7.64
CA LEU A 131 19.75 -9.38 -6.33
C LEU A 131 20.85 -10.19 -5.64
N ALA A 132 20.86 -11.52 -5.82
CA ALA A 132 21.92 -12.36 -5.28
C ALA A 132 23.28 -12.07 -5.92
N ASP A 133 23.34 -11.76 -7.21
CA ASP A 133 24.58 -11.41 -7.91
C ASP A 133 25.05 -10.01 -7.49
N VAL A 134 24.14 -9.06 -7.24
CA VAL A 134 24.49 -7.73 -6.69
C VAL A 134 25.04 -7.86 -5.29
N GLU A 135 24.39 -8.66 -4.43
CA GLU A 135 24.87 -8.88 -3.07
C GLU A 135 26.18 -9.68 -3.08
N ALA A 136 26.35 -10.64 -3.98
CA ALA A 136 27.63 -11.32 -4.19
C ALA A 136 28.71 -10.32 -4.65
N PHE A 137 28.41 -9.45 -5.61
CA PHE A 137 29.32 -8.42 -6.10
C PHE A 137 29.70 -7.41 -5.00
N LYS A 138 28.74 -7.00 -4.16
CA LYS A 138 28.95 -6.11 -3.01
C LYS A 138 29.79 -6.76 -1.92
N SER A 139 29.55 -8.03 -1.65
CA SER A 139 30.22 -8.78 -0.58
C SER A 139 31.54 -9.41 -1.00
N ASP A 140 31.90 -9.34 -2.29
CA ASP A 140 33.15 -9.89 -2.80
C ASP A 140 34.37 -9.16 -2.19
N PRO A 141 35.18 -9.84 -1.36
CA PRO A 141 36.30 -9.23 -0.66
C PRO A 141 37.41 -8.80 -1.62
N GLU A 142 37.54 -9.46 -2.78
CA GLU A 142 38.49 -9.09 -3.82
C GLU A 142 38.11 -7.73 -4.41
N PHE A 143 36.83 -7.55 -4.80
CA PHE A 143 36.35 -6.29 -5.39
C PHE A 143 36.38 -5.13 -4.40
N GLN A 144 36.02 -5.37 -3.13
CA GLN A 144 36.14 -4.36 -2.08
C GLN A 144 37.60 -3.91 -1.91
N THR A 145 38.53 -4.87 -1.89
CA THR A 145 39.97 -4.59 -1.75
C THR A 145 40.49 -3.78 -2.94
N THR A 146 40.14 -4.20 -4.15
CA THR A 146 40.53 -3.51 -5.39
C THR A 146 40.02 -2.08 -5.43
N LEU A 147 38.74 -1.85 -5.12
CA LEU A 147 38.18 -0.51 -5.11
C LEU A 147 38.81 0.36 -4.01
N LYS A 148 39.10 -0.21 -2.84
CA LYS A 148 39.79 0.49 -1.75
C LYS A 148 41.21 0.91 -2.14
N LEU A 149 41.97 0.03 -2.81
CA LEU A 149 43.31 0.34 -3.28
C LEU A 149 43.31 1.43 -4.36
N ILE A 150 42.37 1.38 -5.30
CA ILE A 150 42.20 2.42 -6.34
C ILE A 150 41.82 3.76 -5.72
N SER A 151 40.91 3.76 -4.73
CA SER A 151 40.48 4.96 -4.03
C SER A 151 41.63 5.57 -3.21
N ALA A 152 42.41 4.73 -2.54
CA ALA A 152 43.61 5.15 -1.82
C ALA A 152 44.65 5.80 -2.75
N ALA A 153 44.85 5.25 -3.97
CA ALA A 153 45.72 5.83 -4.99
C ALA A 153 45.25 7.23 -5.46
N SER A 154 43.95 7.55 -5.34
CA SER A 154 43.40 8.87 -5.64
C SER A 154 43.46 9.84 -4.44
N GLY A 155 43.99 9.43 -3.30
CA GLY A 155 43.99 10.23 -2.06
C GLY A 155 42.61 10.32 -1.36
N ASN A 156 41.62 9.52 -1.76
CA ASN A 156 40.29 9.44 -1.13
C ASN A 156 40.10 8.06 -0.49
N MET A 157 40.02 7.95 0.85
CA MET A 157 40.18 6.64 1.50
C MET A 157 38.94 5.74 1.55
N ASN A 158 37.75 6.20 1.14
CA ASN A 158 36.49 5.57 1.58
C ASN A 158 35.45 5.34 0.46
N ALA A 159 35.86 4.93 -0.74
CA ALA A 159 34.90 4.41 -1.72
C ALA A 159 34.62 2.93 -1.47
N ASN A 160 33.35 2.55 -1.59
CA ASN A 160 32.92 1.16 -1.50
C ASN A 160 32.10 0.77 -2.73
N ILE A 161 31.70 -0.50 -2.81
CA ILE A 161 30.95 -1.00 -3.96
C ILE A 161 29.60 -0.27 -4.12
N ASP A 162 28.97 0.19 -3.04
CA ASP A 162 27.74 0.99 -3.14
C ASP A 162 27.98 2.33 -3.86
N ASP A 163 29.11 2.99 -3.63
CA ASP A 163 29.47 4.22 -4.34
C ASP A 163 29.64 3.98 -5.86
N LEU A 164 30.15 2.81 -6.24
CA LEU A 164 30.25 2.37 -7.63
C LEU A 164 28.86 2.08 -8.23
N LEU A 165 28.01 1.36 -7.51
CA LEU A 165 26.63 1.07 -7.96
C LEU A 165 25.80 2.34 -8.08
N VAL A 166 25.92 3.29 -7.14
CA VAL A 166 25.24 4.60 -7.23
C VAL A 166 25.76 5.41 -8.41
N PHE A 167 27.06 5.36 -8.72
CA PHE A 167 27.58 6.03 -9.91
C PHE A 167 26.99 5.44 -11.21
N LEU A 168 26.85 4.12 -11.29
CA LEU A 168 26.35 3.44 -12.50
C LEU A 168 24.84 3.56 -12.66
N PHE A 169 24.07 3.34 -11.58
CA PHE A 169 22.63 3.15 -11.63
C PHE A 169 21.82 4.18 -10.85
N GLY A 170 22.49 4.99 -10.02
CA GLY A 170 21.85 5.92 -9.12
C GLY A 170 21.43 5.32 -7.79
N ASP A 171 20.84 6.16 -6.93
CA ASP A 171 20.28 5.77 -5.63
C ASP A 171 18.75 5.71 -5.63
N GLY A 172 18.12 5.94 -6.79
CA GLY A 172 16.67 6.03 -6.94
C GLY A 172 16.05 7.34 -6.47
N GLY A 173 16.86 8.31 -6.03
CA GLY A 173 16.47 9.66 -5.67
C GLY A 173 17.11 10.69 -6.58
N SER A 174 17.81 11.67 -5.99
CA SER A 174 18.42 12.78 -6.72
C SER A 174 19.69 12.39 -7.49
N ARG A 175 20.34 11.27 -7.13
CA ARG A 175 21.52 10.76 -7.83
C ARG A 175 21.06 9.74 -8.85
N VAL A 176 20.90 10.19 -10.09
CA VAL A 176 20.35 9.40 -11.20
C VAL A 176 21.34 8.38 -11.78
N GLY A 177 22.64 8.50 -11.49
CA GLY A 177 23.70 7.68 -12.07
C GLY A 177 23.79 7.81 -13.59
N VAL A 178 24.61 6.95 -14.22
CA VAL A 178 24.70 6.92 -15.69
C VAL A 178 23.43 6.37 -16.34
N GLU A 179 22.78 5.33 -15.78
CA GLU A 179 21.51 4.80 -16.33
C GLU A 179 20.45 5.90 -16.40
N GLY A 180 20.23 6.63 -15.31
CA GLY A 180 19.24 7.70 -15.29
C GLY A 180 19.65 8.89 -16.17
N ALA A 181 20.94 9.12 -16.38
CA ALA A 181 21.41 10.08 -17.38
C ALA A 181 21.12 9.63 -18.82
N VAL A 182 21.32 8.35 -19.16
CA VAL A 182 20.90 7.77 -20.45
C VAL A 182 19.40 7.93 -20.63
N ARG A 183 18.60 7.56 -19.62
CA ARG A 183 17.14 7.74 -19.63
C ARG A 183 16.74 9.17 -19.92
N SER A 184 17.38 10.12 -19.24
CA SER A 184 17.11 11.54 -19.40
C SER A 184 17.45 12.00 -20.82
N SER A 185 18.55 11.52 -21.39
CA SER A 185 18.90 11.81 -22.79
C SER A 185 17.86 11.26 -23.75
N LEU A 186 17.42 10.01 -23.56
CA LEU A 186 16.38 9.38 -24.39
C LEU A 186 15.04 10.12 -24.27
N ALA A 187 14.60 10.45 -23.06
CA ALA A 187 13.33 11.15 -22.83
C ALA A 187 13.29 12.53 -23.51
N ASN A 188 14.43 13.19 -23.66
CA ASN A 188 14.55 14.50 -24.30
C ASN A 188 14.80 14.43 -25.82
N MET A 189 14.95 13.24 -26.40
CA MET A 189 15.13 13.09 -27.84
C MET A 189 13.80 13.23 -28.58
N PRO A 190 13.79 13.86 -29.77
CA PRO A 190 12.65 13.78 -30.67
C PRO A 190 12.39 12.31 -31.04
N LEU A 191 11.13 11.90 -31.04
CA LEU A 191 10.77 10.50 -31.26
C LEU A 191 11.38 9.87 -32.52
N LEU A 192 11.42 10.58 -33.66
CA LEU A 192 12.03 10.03 -34.88
C LEU A 192 13.52 9.68 -34.68
N GLN A 193 14.23 10.42 -33.83
CA GLN A 193 15.60 10.09 -33.44
C GLN A 193 15.63 8.86 -32.53
N LEU A 194 14.70 8.74 -31.57
CA LEU A 194 14.56 7.54 -30.73
C LEU A 194 14.30 6.28 -31.56
N VAL A 195 13.43 6.35 -32.56
CA VAL A 195 13.16 5.21 -33.45
C VAL A 195 14.40 4.88 -34.31
N GLY A 196 15.08 5.89 -34.84
CA GLY A 196 16.31 5.69 -35.62
C GLY A 196 17.46 5.13 -34.78
N LEU A 197 17.50 5.45 -33.49
CA LEU A 197 18.51 4.99 -32.55
C LEU A 197 18.53 3.46 -32.40
N VAL A 198 17.37 2.82 -32.47
CA VAL A 198 17.25 1.38 -32.21
C VAL A 198 18.00 0.53 -33.24
N SER A 199 18.09 1.02 -34.48
CA SER A 199 18.91 0.39 -35.52
C SER A 199 20.35 0.93 -35.58
N ASN A 200 20.67 1.95 -34.80
CA ASN A 200 21.95 2.64 -34.84
C ASN A 200 22.73 2.39 -33.55
N THR A 201 23.48 1.29 -33.54
CA THR A 201 24.26 0.86 -32.38
C THR A 201 25.37 1.87 -32.04
N GLN A 202 25.90 2.60 -33.03
CA GLN A 202 26.82 3.72 -32.82
C GLN A 202 26.16 4.92 -32.15
N GLY A 203 24.92 5.25 -32.54
CA GLY A 203 24.14 6.29 -31.88
C GLY A 203 23.83 5.93 -30.42
N THR A 204 23.45 4.69 -30.15
CA THR A 204 23.18 4.19 -28.80
C THR A 204 24.45 4.27 -27.93
N THR A 205 25.58 3.89 -28.53
CA THR A 205 26.92 4.01 -27.95
C THR A 205 27.23 5.46 -27.55
N GLU A 206 26.97 6.41 -28.45
CA GLU A 206 27.28 7.81 -28.19
C GLU A 206 26.44 8.38 -27.04
N ILE A 207 25.17 7.99 -26.92
CA ILE A 207 24.30 8.42 -25.80
C ILE A 207 24.84 7.93 -24.47
N LEU A 208 25.27 6.66 -24.39
CA LEU A 208 25.92 6.17 -23.18
C LEU A 208 27.17 7.00 -22.88
N LEU A 209 28.02 7.22 -23.87
CA LEU A 209 29.27 7.95 -23.66
C LEU A 209 29.02 9.39 -23.21
N GLN A 210 28.00 10.05 -23.74
CA GLN A 210 27.55 11.37 -23.26
C GLN A 210 27.02 11.31 -21.81
N ALA A 211 26.30 10.25 -21.45
CA ALA A 211 25.83 10.05 -20.08
C ALA A 211 27.00 9.83 -19.11
N ILE A 212 28.04 9.09 -19.53
CA ILE A 212 29.30 8.93 -18.79
C ILE A 212 30.03 10.26 -18.68
N ASP A 213 30.17 11.01 -19.78
CA ASP A 213 30.82 12.33 -19.81
C ASP A 213 30.16 13.26 -18.77
N LYS A 214 28.82 13.34 -18.80
CA LYS A 214 28.02 14.09 -17.83
C LYS A 214 28.29 13.62 -16.41
N GLN A 215 28.18 12.34 -16.17
CA GLN A 215 28.32 11.75 -14.85
C GLN A 215 29.73 11.95 -14.27
N MET A 216 30.77 11.83 -15.10
CA MET A 216 32.17 12.05 -14.70
C MET A 216 32.46 13.51 -14.34
N SER A 217 31.70 14.47 -14.88
CA SER A 217 31.84 15.89 -14.54
C SER A 217 31.27 16.25 -13.16
N GLU A 218 30.41 15.38 -12.60
CA GLU A 218 29.70 15.59 -11.32
C GLU A 218 30.55 15.13 -10.11
N THR A 219 31.74 15.72 -9.93
CA THR A 219 32.72 15.29 -8.90
C THR A 219 32.25 15.53 -7.47
N ASP A 220 31.39 16.53 -7.24
CA ASP A 220 30.85 16.83 -5.90
C ASP A 220 29.67 15.91 -5.54
N THR A 221 29.00 15.36 -6.55
CA THR A 221 27.81 14.52 -6.40
C THR A 221 28.16 13.05 -6.27
N TYR A 222 29.18 12.57 -7.00
CA TYR A 222 29.56 11.15 -7.04
C TYR A 222 31.01 10.95 -6.65
N LYS A 223 31.23 10.15 -5.59
CA LYS A 223 32.58 9.82 -5.11
C LYS A 223 33.44 9.17 -6.20
N MET A 224 32.84 8.30 -7.03
CA MET A 224 33.56 7.69 -8.15
C MET A 224 34.03 8.71 -9.17
N SER A 225 33.23 9.72 -9.50
CA SER A 225 33.64 10.82 -10.39
C SER A 225 34.85 11.56 -9.81
N ALA A 226 34.83 11.88 -8.50
CA ALA A 226 35.97 12.49 -7.83
C ALA A 226 37.23 11.61 -7.84
N ILE A 227 37.09 10.30 -7.66
CA ILE A 227 38.20 9.34 -7.69
C ILE A 227 38.81 9.27 -9.09
N LEU A 228 37.99 9.07 -10.11
CA LEU A 228 38.43 9.01 -11.50
C LEU A 228 39.15 10.30 -11.91
N ASN A 229 38.58 11.46 -11.56
CA ASN A 229 39.20 12.76 -11.82
C ASN A 229 40.56 12.91 -11.13
N LYS A 230 40.66 12.57 -9.84
CA LYS A 230 41.94 12.61 -9.10
C LYS A 230 42.97 11.62 -9.60
N LEU A 231 42.58 10.55 -10.29
CA LEU A 231 43.47 9.62 -10.95
C LEU A 231 43.92 10.10 -12.35
N ASP A 232 43.45 11.26 -12.81
CA ASP A 232 43.61 11.74 -14.19
C ASP A 232 43.00 10.78 -15.24
N ILE A 233 41.92 10.08 -14.85
CA ILE A 233 41.11 9.28 -15.76
C ILE A 233 40.04 10.21 -16.33
N SER A 234 40.18 10.51 -17.62
CA SER A 234 39.23 11.28 -18.40
C SER A 234 38.13 10.40 -18.96
N SER A 235 37.06 11.03 -19.44
CA SER A 235 36.01 10.30 -20.15
C SER A 235 36.48 9.74 -21.50
N GLN A 236 37.53 10.32 -22.09
CA GLN A 236 38.20 9.76 -23.27
C GLN A 236 38.90 8.43 -22.96
N ASP A 237 39.44 8.27 -21.75
CA ASP A 237 40.04 7.01 -21.31
C ASP A 237 38.96 5.93 -21.14
N ILE A 238 37.81 6.28 -20.55
CA ILE A 238 36.64 5.39 -20.45
C ILE A 238 36.11 5.04 -21.84
N ARG A 239 35.99 6.02 -22.74
CA ARG A 239 35.61 5.81 -24.14
C ARG A 239 36.55 4.82 -24.83
N THR A 240 37.87 4.96 -24.62
CA THR A 240 38.88 4.07 -25.21
C THR A 240 38.79 2.66 -24.65
N LEU A 241 38.70 2.50 -23.32
CA LEU A 241 38.42 1.22 -22.67
C LEU A 241 37.20 0.55 -23.28
N VAL A 242 36.11 1.31 -23.35
CA VAL A 242 34.85 0.85 -23.90
C VAL A 242 35.07 0.39 -25.34
N THR A 243 35.61 1.21 -26.24
CA THR A 243 35.89 0.83 -27.64
C THR A 243 36.85 -0.35 -27.82
N ASN A 244 37.77 -0.56 -26.88
CA ASN A 244 38.67 -1.71 -26.95
C ASN A 244 37.92 -3.00 -26.69
N VAL A 245 37.05 -3.04 -25.67
CA VAL A 245 36.32 -4.27 -25.34
C VAL A 245 35.32 -4.61 -26.44
N GLN A 246 34.63 -3.60 -26.96
CA GLN A 246 33.77 -3.72 -28.13
C GLN A 246 34.42 -4.45 -29.30
N ALA A 247 35.62 -3.98 -29.69
CA ALA A 247 36.34 -4.53 -30.83
C ALA A 247 36.72 -6.00 -30.62
N LYS A 248 36.64 -6.48 -29.37
CA LYS A 248 36.88 -7.88 -29.01
C LYS A 248 35.60 -8.74 -29.05
N LEU A 249 34.42 -8.13 -28.92
CA LEU A 249 33.15 -8.87 -28.87
C LEU A 249 32.48 -8.97 -30.24
N THR A 250 31.66 -10.00 -30.40
CA THR A 250 31.00 -10.37 -31.66
C THR A 250 29.49 -10.39 -31.54
N ASN A 251 28.95 -10.51 -30.32
CA ASN A 251 27.50 -10.58 -30.05
C ASN A 251 26.92 -9.25 -29.54
N ASP A 252 27.71 -8.19 -29.55
CA ASP A 252 27.35 -6.92 -28.93
C ASP A 252 26.29 -6.13 -29.67
N ASP A 253 26.41 -6.00 -30.98
CA ASP A 253 25.40 -5.31 -31.80
C ASP A 253 23.99 -5.90 -31.59
N ALA A 254 23.86 -7.23 -31.58
CA ALA A 254 22.57 -7.91 -31.43
C ALA A 254 21.99 -7.73 -30.02
N ALA A 255 22.82 -7.87 -28.98
CA ALA A 255 22.39 -7.70 -27.60
C ALA A 255 22.02 -6.24 -27.28
N LEU A 256 22.77 -5.27 -27.81
CA LEU A 256 22.45 -3.85 -27.67
C LEU A 256 21.09 -3.52 -28.31
N GLN A 257 20.79 -4.07 -29.48
CA GLN A 257 19.48 -3.91 -30.11
C GLN A 257 18.37 -4.49 -29.25
N ALA A 258 18.53 -5.73 -28.77
CA ALA A 258 17.59 -6.40 -27.88
C ALA A 258 17.31 -5.56 -26.62
N ILE A 259 18.36 -5.08 -25.98
CA ILE A 259 18.31 -4.22 -24.79
C ILE A 259 17.61 -2.90 -25.08
N SER A 260 17.94 -2.24 -26.19
CA SER A 260 17.30 -0.96 -26.57
C SER A 260 15.80 -1.13 -26.78
N PHE A 261 15.36 -2.24 -27.39
CA PHE A 261 13.94 -2.56 -27.51
C PHE A 261 13.28 -2.87 -26.17
N ALA A 262 13.96 -3.58 -25.28
CA ALA A 262 13.46 -3.78 -23.92
C ALA A 262 13.30 -2.45 -23.17
N TYR A 263 14.24 -1.53 -23.36
CA TYR A 263 14.14 -0.19 -22.79
C TYR A 263 12.91 0.55 -23.32
N ILE A 264 12.74 0.58 -24.65
CA ILE A 264 11.59 1.23 -25.30
C ILE A 264 10.28 0.61 -24.83
N ARG A 265 10.19 -0.72 -24.80
CA ARG A 265 8.97 -1.43 -24.36
C ARG A 265 8.66 -1.17 -22.90
N SER A 266 9.66 -1.17 -22.01
CA SER A 266 9.47 -0.82 -20.59
C SER A 266 8.98 0.62 -20.41
N ALA A 267 9.43 1.54 -21.27
CA ALA A 267 9.03 2.94 -21.24
C ALA A 267 7.77 3.26 -22.06
N THR A 268 7.20 2.26 -22.76
CA THR A 268 6.01 2.45 -23.60
C THR A 268 4.77 2.31 -22.75
N GLN A 269 3.98 3.38 -22.70
CA GLN A 269 2.69 3.41 -22.04
C GLN A 269 1.58 3.45 -23.08
N ALA A 270 0.47 2.76 -22.83
CA ALA A 270 -0.70 2.82 -23.68
C ALA A 270 -1.76 3.74 -23.06
N THR A 271 -2.34 4.59 -23.90
CA THR A 271 -3.57 5.32 -23.62
C THR A 271 -4.65 4.85 -24.59
N PHE A 272 -5.91 4.85 -24.16
CA PHE A 272 -7.01 4.49 -25.04
C PHE A 272 -8.27 5.30 -24.74
N GLU A 273 -9.08 5.47 -25.77
CA GLU A 273 -10.41 6.07 -25.67
C GLU A 273 -11.47 5.03 -26.03
N ASN A 274 -12.49 4.89 -25.18
CA ASN A 274 -13.65 4.06 -25.45
C ASN A 274 -14.69 4.88 -26.23
N SER A 275 -15.40 4.26 -27.16
CA SER A 275 -16.66 4.82 -27.68
C SER A 275 -17.74 4.82 -26.60
N GLU A 276 -18.74 5.68 -26.75
CA GLU A 276 -19.88 5.77 -25.82
C GLU A 276 -20.65 4.45 -25.65
N ASN A 277 -20.61 3.57 -26.66
CA ASN A 277 -21.23 2.25 -26.63
C ASN A 277 -20.27 1.11 -26.25
N GLY A 278 -19.03 1.39 -25.85
CA GLY A 278 -18.03 0.38 -25.44
C GLY A 278 -17.48 -0.53 -26.57
N ARG A 279 -18.09 -0.49 -27.76
CA ARG A 279 -17.76 -1.38 -28.90
C ARG A 279 -16.51 -1.01 -29.68
N LYS A 280 -15.90 0.14 -29.37
CA LYS A 280 -14.67 0.62 -30.00
C LYS A 280 -13.71 1.11 -28.93
N GLN A 281 -12.45 0.69 -29.04
CA GLN A 281 -11.32 1.26 -28.30
C GLN A 281 -10.29 1.80 -29.28
N SER A 282 -9.82 3.02 -29.09
CA SER A 282 -8.76 3.62 -29.92
C SER A 282 -7.49 3.76 -29.10
N TYR A 283 -6.48 2.94 -29.39
CA TYR A 283 -5.21 2.95 -28.67
C TYR A 283 -4.21 3.92 -29.30
N SER A 284 -3.53 4.66 -28.44
CA SER A 284 -2.30 5.40 -28.73
C SER A 284 -1.20 4.97 -27.76
N LEU A 285 0.05 5.08 -28.19
CA LEU A 285 1.21 4.75 -27.35
C LEU A 285 1.99 6.02 -27.05
N LYS A 286 2.58 6.08 -25.86
CA LYS A 286 3.53 7.12 -25.47
C LYS A 286 4.86 6.48 -25.10
N LEU A 287 5.95 7.14 -25.46
CA LEU A 287 7.30 6.80 -25.06
C LEU A 287 7.90 8.04 -24.36
N PHE A 288 8.22 7.91 -23.07
CA PHE A 288 8.64 9.05 -22.23
C PHE A 288 7.68 10.25 -22.33
N GLU A 289 6.38 10.01 -22.16
CA GLU A 289 5.30 11.02 -22.28
C GLU A 289 5.08 11.62 -23.67
N GLN A 290 5.91 11.27 -24.67
CA GLN A 290 5.71 11.70 -26.06
C GLN A 290 4.86 10.67 -26.82
N GLU A 291 3.78 11.11 -27.46
CA GLU A 291 2.95 10.23 -28.28
C GLU A 291 3.73 9.67 -29.48
N ILE A 292 3.63 8.35 -29.70
CA ILE A 292 4.21 7.66 -30.83
C ILE A 292 3.23 7.77 -32.02
N PRO A 293 3.60 8.46 -33.12
CA PRO A 293 2.75 8.58 -34.28
C PRO A 293 2.37 7.21 -34.82
N SER A 294 1.10 7.05 -35.17
CA SER A 294 0.57 5.83 -35.77
C SER A 294 1.31 5.42 -37.06
N LEU A 295 1.94 6.36 -37.77
CA LEU A 295 2.75 6.10 -38.96
C LEU A 295 3.96 5.17 -38.71
N VAL A 296 4.52 5.19 -37.49
CA VAL A 296 5.65 4.30 -37.12
C VAL A 296 5.18 3.07 -36.33
N LEU A 297 3.86 2.90 -36.17
CA LEU A 297 3.26 1.76 -35.49
C LEU A 297 2.56 0.84 -36.47
N LYS A 298 2.63 -0.46 -36.19
CA LYS A 298 1.82 -1.48 -36.83
C LYS A 298 1.08 -2.26 -35.77
N TRP A 299 -0.23 -2.07 -35.74
CA TRP A 299 -1.12 -2.81 -34.86
C TRP A 299 -1.59 -4.12 -35.50
N SER A 300 -1.77 -5.15 -34.68
CA SER A 300 -2.25 -6.46 -35.12
C SER A 300 -2.96 -7.22 -34.00
N LYS A 301 -3.90 -8.10 -34.37
CA LYS A 301 -4.51 -9.10 -33.48
C LYS A 301 -3.61 -10.33 -33.44
N VAL A 302 -3.20 -10.76 -32.25
CA VAL A 302 -2.36 -11.96 -32.03
C VAL A 302 -3.24 -13.18 -31.78
N SER A 303 -4.25 -13.05 -30.92
CA SER A 303 -5.18 -14.13 -30.57
C SER A 303 -6.50 -13.55 -30.04
N GLY A 304 -7.47 -14.43 -29.76
CA GLY A 304 -8.78 -14.07 -29.17
C GLY A 304 -9.95 -14.25 -30.12
N SER A 305 -11.06 -13.58 -29.81
CA SER A 305 -12.32 -13.70 -30.54
C SER A 305 -12.17 -13.33 -32.02
N ASN A 306 -12.89 -14.06 -32.87
CA ASN A 306 -12.97 -13.77 -34.30
C ASN A 306 -13.67 -12.43 -34.56
N ASP A 307 -14.58 -12.02 -33.67
CA ASP A 307 -15.39 -10.82 -33.81
C ASP A 307 -14.60 -9.53 -33.48
N VAL A 308 -13.45 -9.65 -32.81
CA VAL A 308 -12.60 -8.49 -32.55
C VAL A 308 -11.77 -8.17 -33.80
N ILE A 309 -11.90 -6.95 -34.30
CA ILE A 309 -11.16 -6.43 -35.44
C ILE A 309 -10.14 -5.41 -34.93
N VAL A 310 -8.87 -5.54 -35.35
CA VAL A 310 -7.80 -4.59 -35.01
C VAL A 310 -7.33 -3.91 -36.28
N ALA A 311 -7.58 -2.60 -36.39
CA ALA A 311 -7.14 -1.78 -37.50
C ALA A 311 -5.66 -1.37 -37.34
N PRO A 312 -4.94 -1.08 -38.44
CA PRO A 312 -3.51 -0.74 -38.39
C PRO A 312 -3.17 0.50 -37.56
N ASN A 313 -4.14 1.39 -37.32
CA ASN A 313 -3.98 2.63 -36.55
C ASN A 313 -4.26 2.47 -35.05
N GLY A 314 -4.48 1.25 -34.55
CA GLY A 314 -4.75 0.99 -33.13
C GLY A 314 -6.23 1.08 -32.75
N VAL A 315 -7.13 1.23 -33.72
CA VAL A 315 -8.57 1.13 -33.48
C VAL A 315 -9.00 -0.33 -33.41
N ILE A 316 -9.73 -0.67 -32.37
CA ILE A 316 -10.20 -2.03 -32.08
C ILE A 316 -11.71 -1.98 -31.98
N THR A 317 -12.41 -2.91 -32.63
CA THR A 317 -13.87 -2.90 -32.69
C THR A 317 -14.47 -4.30 -32.60
N ILE A 318 -15.73 -4.35 -32.16
CA ILE A 318 -16.63 -5.51 -32.34
C ILE A 318 -17.86 -5.12 -33.19
N PRO A 319 -18.36 -6.02 -34.06
CA PRO A 319 -19.50 -5.75 -34.93
C PRO A 319 -20.81 -5.67 -34.14
N GLU A 320 -21.89 -5.25 -34.82
CA GLU A 320 -23.19 -5.04 -34.17
C GLU A 320 -23.87 -6.35 -33.85
N GLY A 321 -24.53 -6.42 -32.69
CA GLY A 321 -25.10 -7.66 -32.17
C GLY A 321 -24.08 -8.57 -31.46
N VAL A 322 -22.80 -8.22 -31.40
CA VAL A 322 -21.81 -8.92 -30.57
C VAL A 322 -21.71 -8.23 -29.21
N GLN A 323 -22.16 -8.92 -28.15
CA GLN A 323 -22.22 -8.36 -26.80
C GLN A 323 -20.85 -8.11 -26.18
N SER A 324 -19.88 -8.98 -26.44
CA SER A 324 -18.49 -8.78 -25.99
C SER A 324 -17.49 -9.54 -26.84
N GLY A 325 -16.23 -9.11 -26.82
CA GLY A 325 -15.14 -9.82 -27.47
C GLY A 325 -13.78 -9.45 -26.86
N SER A 326 -12.96 -10.45 -26.58
CA SER A 326 -11.60 -10.28 -26.04
C SER A 326 -10.55 -10.69 -27.06
N ALA A 327 -9.44 -9.95 -27.12
CA ALA A 327 -8.30 -10.28 -27.98
C ALA A 327 -6.97 -9.81 -27.40
N VAL A 328 -5.90 -10.55 -27.69
CA VAL A 328 -4.53 -10.07 -27.46
C VAL A 328 -4.14 -9.22 -28.66
N ILE A 329 -3.89 -7.93 -28.42
CA ILE A 329 -3.40 -6.99 -29.44
C ILE A 329 -1.92 -6.75 -29.26
N ARG A 330 -1.26 -6.40 -30.37
CA ARG A 330 0.17 -6.12 -30.41
C ARG A 330 0.44 -4.90 -31.27
N ALA A 331 1.25 -3.99 -30.75
CA ALA A 331 1.85 -2.91 -31.52
C ALA A 331 3.33 -3.18 -31.75
N MET A 332 3.74 -3.05 -33.01
CA MET A 332 5.12 -3.14 -33.43
C MET A 332 5.60 -1.78 -33.91
N ILE A 333 6.82 -1.39 -33.55
CA ILE A 333 7.44 -0.21 -34.14
C ILE A 333 8.08 -0.61 -35.47
N VAL A 334 7.79 0.13 -36.53
CA VAL A 334 8.34 -0.07 -37.88
C VAL A 334 9.38 1.00 -38.12
N ASN A 335 10.63 0.59 -38.34
CA ASN A 335 11.70 1.54 -38.61
C ASN A 335 11.49 2.18 -39.99
N PRO A 336 11.35 3.51 -40.10
CA PRO A 336 11.18 4.19 -41.38
C PRO A 336 12.40 4.07 -42.30
N TYR A 337 13.57 3.71 -41.76
CA TYR A 337 14.82 3.52 -42.50
C TYR A 337 15.10 2.06 -42.90
N GLY A 338 14.13 1.16 -42.68
CA GLY A 338 14.28 -0.28 -42.92
C GLY A 338 14.73 -1.06 -41.68
N GLY A 339 14.47 -2.36 -41.66
CA GLY A 339 14.72 -3.25 -40.52
C GLY A 339 13.48 -4.05 -40.12
N PHE A 340 13.66 -5.01 -39.21
CA PHE A 340 12.55 -5.83 -38.71
C PHE A 340 11.67 -5.02 -37.77
N ALA A 341 10.35 -5.11 -37.96
CA ALA A 341 9.41 -4.57 -36.99
C ALA A 341 9.57 -5.34 -35.66
N LYS A 342 9.55 -4.64 -34.54
CA LYS A 342 9.73 -5.23 -33.20
C LYS A 342 8.59 -4.83 -32.28
N VAL A 343 8.20 -5.77 -31.42
CA VAL A 343 7.06 -5.60 -30.50
C VAL A 343 7.45 -4.66 -29.37
N ILE A 344 6.66 -3.59 -29.20
CA ILE A 344 6.85 -2.62 -28.11
C ILE A 344 5.63 -2.55 -27.18
N PHE A 345 4.52 -3.19 -27.54
CA PHE A 345 3.32 -3.28 -26.72
C PHE A 345 2.55 -4.54 -27.06
N GLU A 346 2.10 -5.28 -26.04
CA GLU A 346 1.20 -6.42 -26.17
C GLU A 346 0.29 -6.48 -24.95
N LYS A 347 -1.02 -6.56 -25.16
CA LYS A 347 -2.01 -6.57 -24.07
C LYS A 347 -3.28 -7.28 -24.49
N GLU A 348 -3.92 -7.97 -23.55
CA GLU A 348 -5.29 -8.44 -23.73
C GLU A 348 -6.27 -7.26 -23.55
N VAL A 349 -7.19 -7.11 -24.50
CA VAL A 349 -8.27 -6.13 -24.46
C VAL A 349 -9.60 -6.84 -24.53
N THR A 350 -10.61 -6.26 -23.88
CA THR A 350 -11.99 -6.73 -23.95
C THR A 350 -12.87 -5.54 -24.32
N LEU A 351 -13.68 -5.71 -25.36
CA LEU A 351 -14.73 -4.77 -25.74
C LEU A 351 -16.05 -5.36 -25.29
N VAL A 352 -16.91 -4.50 -24.73
CA VAL A 352 -18.25 -4.86 -24.28
C VAL A 352 -19.20 -3.85 -24.90
N ASP A 353 -20.32 -4.32 -25.43
CA ASP A 353 -21.39 -3.44 -25.89
C ASP A 353 -22.15 -2.90 -24.67
N ASP A 354 -21.86 -1.66 -24.29
CA ASP A 354 -22.46 -1.00 -23.14
C ASP A 354 -23.94 -0.62 -23.39
N THR A 355 -24.46 -0.82 -24.61
CA THR A 355 -25.89 -0.63 -24.93
C THR A 355 -26.74 -1.85 -24.59
N VAL A 356 -26.12 -3.01 -24.38
CA VAL A 356 -26.78 -4.16 -23.76
C VAL A 356 -26.67 -3.93 -22.26
N VAL A 357 -27.78 -3.54 -21.60
CA VAL A 357 -27.86 -3.33 -20.16
C VAL A 357 -27.08 -4.43 -19.46
N GLN A 358 -25.90 -4.10 -18.92
CA GLN A 358 -25.17 -5.03 -18.08
C GLN A 358 -26.13 -5.37 -16.93
N GLU A 359 -26.49 -6.64 -16.80
CA GLU A 359 -27.16 -7.10 -15.59
C GLU A 359 -26.34 -6.58 -14.42
N ASN A 360 -26.97 -5.84 -13.50
CA ASN A 360 -26.24 -5.32 -12.35
C ASN A 360 -25.73 -6.52 -11.57
N VAL A 361 -24.41 -6.70 -11.48
CA VAL A 361 -23.82 -7.86 -10.79
C VAL A 361 -23.61 -7.49 -9.33
N PHE A 362 -24.21 -8.26 -8.41
CA PHE A 362 -24.03 -8.05 -6.98
C PHE A 362 -22.57 -8.38 -6.56
N PRO A 363 -21.87 -7.49 -5.81
CA PRO A 363 -20.49 -7.70 -5.36
C PRO A 363 -20.42 -8.73 -4.22
N VAL A 364 -20.51 -10.02 -4.58
CA VAL A 364 -20.52 -11.17 -3.66
C VAL A 364 -19.32 -11.15 -2.72
N GLU A 365 -18.11 -10.89 -3.22
CA GLU A 365 -16.88 -10.98 -2.42
C GLU A 365 -16.84 -9.89 -1.35
N GLU A 366 -17.09 -8.65 -1.73
CA GLU A 366 -17.13 -7.50 -0.82
C GLU A 366 -18.23 -7.63 0.22
N PHE A 367 -19.40 -8.16 -0.17
CA PHE A 367 -20.48 -8.47 0.76
C PHE A 367 -20.04 -9.52 1.79
N LEU A 368 -19.46 -10.64 1.33
CA LEU A 368 -19.01 -11.72 2.22
C LEU A 368 -17.90 -11.26 3.18
N GLN A 369 -16.98 -10.39 2.74
CA GLN A 369 -15.97 -9.81 3.62
C GLN A 369 -16.60 -9.01 4.77
N ARG A 370 -17.57 -8.14 4.47
CA ARG A 370 -18.33 -7.41 5.51
C ARG A 370 -19.12 -8.36 6.40
N TRP A 371 -19.74 -9.37 5.81
CA TRP A 371 -20.56 -10.34 6.52
C TRP A 371 -19.75 -11.21 7.49
N ASN A 372 -18.55 -11.63 7.09
CA ASN A 372 -17.64 -12.38 7.94
C ASN A 372 -17.25 -11.58 9.18
N LYS A 373 -17.00 -10.26 9.04
CA LYS A 373 -16.72 -9.36 10.16
C LYS A 373 -17.88 -9.32 11.16
N ILE A 374 -19.12 -9.24 10.67
CA ILE A 374 -20.33 -9.27 11.52
C ILE A 374 -20.48 -10.64 12.18
N THR A 375 -20.20 -11.73 11.46
CA THR A 375 -20.30 -13.10 11.98
C THR A 375 -19.27 -13.36 13.09
N ASP A 376 -18.03 -12.91 12.91
CA ASP A 376 -16.99 -12.99 13.94
C ASP A 376 -17.40 -12.19 15.19
N ALA A 377 -17.94 -10.99 14.99
CA ALA A 377 -18.46 -10.16 16.07
C ALA A 377 -19.67 -10.79 16.79
N LEU A 378 -20.53 -11.51 16.06
CA LEU A 378 -21.65 -12.28 16.60
C LEU A 378 -21.16 -13.45 17.47
N VAL A 379 -20.14 -14.18 17.01
CA VAL A 379 -19.52 -15.27 17.77
C VAL A 379 -18.88 -14.73 19.05
N ALA A 380 -18.19 -13.60 18.97
CA ALA A 380 -17.62 -12.91 20.13
C ALA A 380 -18.70 -12.39 21.11
N GLY A 381 -19.91 -12.08 20.62
CA GLY A 381 -21.08 -11.74 21.44
C GLY A 381 -21.61 -12.91 22.29
N GLY A 382 -21.23 -14.14 21.97
CA GLY A 382 -21.46 -15.34 22.76
C GLY A 382 -22.44 -16.35 22.14
N SER A 383 -22.39 -17.59 22.62
CA SER A 383 -23.13 -18.72 22.02
C SER A 383 -24.65 -18.57 22.06
N SER A 384 -25.21 -17.81 23.01
CA SER A 384 -26.64 -17.52 23.04
C SER A 384 -27.09 -16.69 21.83
N ASP A 385 -26.25 -15.79 21.34
CA ASP A 385 -26.59 -14.89 20.24
C ASP A 385 -26.50 -15.60 18.89
N VAL A 386 -25.44 -16.39 18.70
CA VAL A 386 -25.35 -17.34 17.58
C VAL A 386 -26.57 -18.28 17.55
N ASN A 387 -26.98 -18.82 18.70
CA ASN A 387 -28.15 -19.71 18.77
C ASN A 387 -29.47 -18.99 18.47
N ASN A 388 -29.62 -17.72 18.84
CA ASN A 388 -30.83 -16.96 18.52
C ASN A 388 -30.92 -16.72 17.01
N VAL A 389 -29.82 -16.34 16.36
CA VAL A 389 -29.75 -16.14 14.91
C VAL A 389 -30.02 -17.45 14.16
N ARG A 390 -29.39 -18.55 14.59
CA ARG A 390 -29.62 -19.88 14.02
C ARG A 390 -31.08 -20.32 14.11
N LYS A 391 -31.73 -20.10 15.26
CA LYS A 391 -33.15 -20.43 15.44
C LYS A 391 -34.05 -19.63 14.51
N LEU A 392 -33.77 -18.33 14.30
CA LEU A 392 -34.53 -17.53 13.33
C LEU A 392 -34.32 -18.07 11.91
N ARG A 393 -33.07 -18.37 11.52
CA ARG A 393 -32.76 -18.99 10.23
C ARG A 393 -33.54 -20.29 10.03
N ASP A 394 -33.55 -21.17 11.03
CA ASP A 394 -34.29 -22.44 10.97
C ASP A 394 -35.81 -22.21 10.88
N GLU A 395 -36.35 -21.18 11.56
CA GLU A 395 -37.76 -20.77 11.40
C GLU A 395 -38.07 -20.28 9.99
N LEU A 396 -37.20 -19.46 9.39
CA LEU A 396 -37.33 -18.98 8.02
C LEU A 396 -37.29 -20.12 7.01
N ILE A 397 -36.36 -21.07 7.17
CA ILE A 397 -36.26 -22.28 6.33
C ILE A 397 -37.53 -23.13 6.46
N GLY A 398 -38.12 -23.19 7.66
CA GLY A 398 -39.35 -23.93 7.95
C GLY A 398 -40.64 -23.31 7.40
N LEU A 399 -40.59 -22.08 6.89
CA LEU A 399 -41.76 -21.44 6.25
C LEU A 399 -42.17 -22.18 4.98
N SER A 400 -43.47 -22.27 4.77
CA SER A 400 -44.07 -22.98 3.63
C SER A 400 -45.21 -22.18 3.03
N PHE A 401 -45.28 -22.13 1.70
CA PHE A 401 -46.34 -21.42 1.00
C PHE A 401 -47.75 -21.82 1.43
N ALA A 402 -47.98 -23.13 1.64
CA ALA A 402 -49.28 -23.66 2.06
C ALA A 402 -49.82 -23.04 3.36
N LYS A 403 -48.93 -22.64 4.28
CA LYS A 403 -49.30 -22.07 5.59
C LYS A 403 -49.14 -20.56 5.65
N ASP A 404 -48.15 -20.04 4.94
CA ASP A 404 -47.59 -18.71 5.22
C ASP A 404 -47.76 -17.72 4.06
N GLN A 405 -48.33 -18.13 2.92
CA GLN A 405 -48.51 -17.27 1.75
C GLN A 405 -49.25 -15.95 2.02
N ALA A 406 -50.13 -15.93 3.04
CA ALA A 406 -50.88 -14.73 3.41
C ALA A 406 -49.99 -13.60 3.94
N TRP A 407 -48.72 -13.87 4.24
CA TRP A 407 -47.80 -12.88 4.80
C TRP A 407 -47.28 -11.91 3.73
N ILE A 408 -47.36 -12.29 2.45
CA ILE A 408 -46.97 -11.45 1.31
C ILE A 408 -48.17 -10.83 0.57
N ASP A 409 -49.40 -11.00 1.07
CA ASP A 409 -50.62 -10.54 0.38
C ASP A 409 -50.61 -9.03 0.08
N ARG A 410 -49.98 -8.22 0.95
CA ARG A 410 -49.90 -6.77 0.77
C ARG A 410 -49.13 -6.38 -0.50
N ILE A 411 -48.03 -7.07 -0.79
CA ILE A 411 -47.28 -6.85 -2.04
C ILE A 411 -47.90 -7.61 -3.21
N TRP A 412 -48.53 -8.77 -2.96
CA TRP A 412 -49.10 -9.61 -4.01
C TRP A 412 -50.36 -9.00 -4.65
N HIS A 413 -51.23 -8.37 -3.86
CA HIS A 413 -52.50 -7.84 -4.39
C HIS A 413 -52.32 -6.75 -5.46
N PRO A 414 -51.38 -5.80 -5.36
CA PRO A 414 -51.08 -4.89 -6.48
C PRO A 414 -50.46 -5.61 -7.69
N ILE A 415 -49.52 -6.53 -7.47
CA ILE A 415 -48.84 -7.27 -8.55
C ILE A 415 -49.86 -8.01 -9.42
N VAL A 416 -50.78 -8.75 -8.80
CA VAL A 416 -51.73 -9.60 -9.54
C VAL A 416 -52.68 -8.81 -10.45
N GLN A 417 -52.94 -7.52 -10.15
CA GLN A 417 -53.77 -6.68 -11.02
C GLN A 417 -53.09 -6.31 -12.34
N ASN A 418 -51.75 -6.40 -12.41
CA ASN A 418 -50.94 -6.02 -13.57
C ASN A 418 -50.37 -7.24 -14.31
N LEU A 419 -50.69 -8.47 -13.89
CA LEU A 419 -50.23 -9.68 -14.55
C LEU A 419 -51.06 -9.98 -15.81
N PRO A 420 -50.44 -10.48 -16.89
CA PRO A 420 -51.17 -11.06 -18.02
C PRO A 420 -52.06 -12.24 -17.60
N GLU A 421 -53.24 -12.39 -18.23
CA GLU A 421 -54.18 -13.49 -17.95
C GLU A 421 -53.58 -14.89 -18.15
N SER A 422 -52.52 -15.01 -18.95
CA SER A 422 -51.82 -16.25 -19.25
C SER A 422 -50.89 -16.74 -18.13
N VAL A 423 -50.65 -15.92 -17.10
CA VAL A 423 -49.74 -16.26 -16.00
C VAL A 423 -50.45 -17.10 -14.94
N ASP A 424 -49.84 -18.24 -14.56
CA ASP A 424 -50.27 -19.00 -13.39
C ASP A 424 -49.96 -18.21 -12.10
N GLN A 425 -50.99 -17.51 -11.61
CA GLN A 425 -50.91 -16.65 -10.43
C GLN A 425 -50.49 -17.41 -9.17
N VAL A 426 -50.91 -18.67 -9.00
CA VAL A 426 -50.60 -19.45 -7.80
C VAL A 426 -49.14 -19.87 -7.82
N ALA A 427 -48.65 -20.36 -8.97
CA ALA A 427 -47.25 -20.72 -9.15
C ALA A 427 -46.32 -19.50 -9.00
N LEU A 428 -46.67 -18.36 -9.59
CA LEU A 428 -45.88 -17.13 -9.48
C LEU A 428 -45.82 -16.63 -8.03
N LYS A 429 -46.96 -16.61 -7.32
CA LYS A 429 -47.01 -16.22 -5.90
C LYS A 429 -46.16 -17.15 -5.04
N ASN A 430 -46.20 -18.46 -5.30
CA ASN A 430 -45.38 -19.45 -4.61
C ASN A 430 -43.89 -19.17 -4.81
N SER A 431 -43.45 -18.97 -6.05
CA SER A 431 -42.06 -18.69 -6.34
C SER A 431 -41.59 -17.33 -5.79
N LEU A 432 -42.44 -16.30 -5.82
CA LEU A 432 -42.15 -15.00 -5.19
C LEU A 432 -41.97 -15.15 -3.66
N PHE A 433 -42.81 -15.95 -3.02
CA PHE A 433 -42.68 -16.28 -1.60
C PHE A 433 -41.33 -16.97 -1.31
N ASP A 434 -40.94 -17.93 -2.15
CA ASP A 434 -39.66 -18.64 -2.02
C ASP A 434 -38.44 -17.73 -2.28
N ILE A 435 -38.55 -16.74 -3.19
CA ILE A 435 -37.53 -15.70 -3.37
C ILE A 435 -37.38 -14.86 -2.09
N ILE A 436 -38.48 -14.35 -1.54
CA ILE A 436 -38.46 -13.52 -0.32
C ILE A 436 -37.86 -14.28 0.86
N LYS A 437 -38.23 -15.56 1.01
CA LYS A 437 -37.67 -16.46 2.03
C LYS A 437 -36.17 -16.66 1.83
N SER A 438 -35.75 -16.97 0.60
CA SER A 438 -34.34 -17.28 0.29
C SER A 438 -33.46 -16.05 0.48
N VAL A 439 -33.83 -14.91 -0.08
CA VAL A 439 -33.11 -13.65 0.08
C VAL A 439 -33.13 -13.17 1.52
N GLY A 440 -34.28 -13.26 2.21
CA GLY A 440 -34.40 -12.87 3.63
C GLY A 440 -33.54 -13.72 4.58
N SER A 441 -33.15 -14.92 4.16
CA SER A 441 -32.29 -15.83 4.94
C SER A 441 -30.78 -15.57 4.80
N ILE A 442 -30.37 -14.85 3.75
CA ILE A 442 -28.95 -14.55 3.44
C ILE A 442 -28.26 -13.87 4.62
N GLN A 443 -28.95 -12.97 5.31
CA GLN A 443 -28.43 -12.22 6.47
C GLN A 443 -28.31 -13.04 7.77
N TYR A 444 -28.41 -14.37 7.76
CA TYR A 444 -28.36 -15.15 9.01
C TYR A 444 -27.39 -16.33 9.02
N ASP A 445 -26.89 -16.75 7.85
CA ASP A 445 -25.81 -17.73 7.68
C ASP A 445 -25.55 -17.87 6.18
N VAL A 446 -24.60 -17.10 5.63
CA VAL A 446 -24.32 -17.16 4.19
C VAL A 446 -22.91 -17.61 3.88
N GLU A 447 -22.86 -18.64 3.04
CA GLU A 447 -21.68 -19.03 2.30
C GLU A 447 -21.82 -18.58 0.84
N ALA A 448 -20.69 -18.35 0.16
CA ALA A 448 -20.68 -18.00 -1.27
C ALA A 448 -21.51 -18.97 -2.12
N ALA A 449 -21.39 -20.29 -1.85
CA ALA A 449 -22.11 -21.33 -2.57
C ALA A 449 -23.64 -21.23 -2.42
N GLN A 450 -24.12 -20.79 -1.25
CA GLN A 450 -25.55 -20.61 -1.01
C GLN A 450 -26.08 -19.38 -1.76
N MET A 451 -25.33 -18.28 -1.78
CA MET A 451 -25.71 -17.11 -2.58
C MET A 451 -25.74 -17.45 -4.07
N GLU A 452 -24.74 -18.17 -4.59
CA GLU A 452 -24.76 -18.63 -5.98
C GLU A 452 -25.94 -19.56 -6.27
N THR A 453 -26.33 -20.42 -5.33
CA THR A 453 -27.52 -21.26 -5.48
C THR A 453 -28.79 -20.43 -5.63
N VAL A 454 -28.93 -19.35 -4.86
CA VAL A 454 -30.07 -18.42 -4.98
C VAL A 454 -30.01 -17.65 -6.30
N ARG A 455 -28.85 -17.10 -6.67
CA ARG A 455 -28.65 -16.33 -7.92
C ARG A 455 -28.84 -17.16 -9.19
N ALA A 456 -28.45 -18.43 -9.14
CA ALA A 456 -28.52 -19.36 -10.27
C ALA A 456 -29.85 -20.14 -10.33
N ASN A 457 -30.76 -19.96 -9.37
CA ASN A 457 -32.01 -20.72 -9.32
C ASN A 457 -32.88 -20.42 -10.57
N PRO A 458 -33.16 -21.42 -11.42
CA PRO A 458 -33.89 -21.20 -12.68
C PRO A 458 -35.35 -20.80 -12.45
N GLU A 459 -36.00 -21.27 -11.39
CA GLU A 459 -37.38 -20.88 -11.05
C GLU A 459 -37.43 -19.42 -10.61
N PHE A 460 -36.46 -18.97 -9.82
CA PHE A 460 -36.38 -17.56 -9.39
C PHE A 460 -36.17 -16.64 -10.59
N ARG A 461 -35.27 -17.01 -11.51
CA ARG A 461 -35.05 -16.26 -12.76
C ARG A 461 -36.29 -16.19 -13.63
N ALA A 462 -37.02 -17.29 -13.76
CA ALA A 462 -38.28 -17.31 -14.50
C ALA A 462 -39.33 -16.39 -13.87
N THR A 463 -39.49 -16.45 -12.55
CA THR A 463 -40.42 -15.60 -11.80
C THR A 463 -40.10 -14.12 -11.94
N LEU A 464 -38.82 -13.74 -11.76
CA LEU A 464 -38.40 -12.34 -11.91
C LEU A 464 -38.52 -11.84 -13.35
N LYS A 465 -38.29 -12.70 -14.34
CA LYS A 465 -38.56 -12.36 -15.75
C LYS A 465 -40.04 -12.10 -16.00
N THR A 466 -40.94 -12.92 -15.46
CA THR A 466 -42.38 -12.68 -15.58
C THR A 466 -42.79 -11.36 -14.92
N LEU A 467 -42.23 -11.05 -13.75
CA LEU A 467 -42.48 -9.78 -13.07
C LEU A 467 -41.90 -8.59 -13.84
N ALA A 468 -40.70 -8.72 -14.42
CA ALA A 468 -40.08 -7.67 -15.24
C ALA A 468 -40.96 -7.30 -16.45
N ILE A 469 -41.48 -8.32 -17.14
CA ILE A 469 -42.39 -8.12 -18.28
C ILE A 469 -43.68 -7.43 -17.84
N ALA A 470 -44.30 -7.88 -16.75
CA ALA A 470 -45.53 -7.28 -16.23
C ALA A 470 -45.32 -5.84 -15.72
N ALA A 471 -44.11 -5.53 -15.25
CA ALA A 471 -43.73 -4.20 -14.79
C ALA A 471 -43.20 -3.28 -15.89
N GLU A 472 -43.12 -3.77 -17.13
CA GLU A 472 -42.54 -3.05 -18.28
C GLU A 472 -41.09 -2.59 -18.06
N VAL A 473 -40.31 -3.32 -17.24
CA VAL A 473 -38.87 -3.05 -17.05
C VAL A 473 -38.01 -4.01 -17.88
N PRO A 474 -36.82 -3.61 -18.35
CA PRO A 474 -36.02 -4.42 -19.27
C PRO A 474 -35.63 -5.79 -18.70
N THR A 475 -35.17 -5.82 -17.45
CA THR A 475 -34.73 -7.03 -16.75
C THR A 475 -34.97 -6.90 -15.25
N LEU A 476 -35.09 -8.04 -14.57
CA LEU A 476 -35.11 -8.12 -13.12
C LEU A 476 -34.42 -9.43 -12.71
N THR A 477 -33.43 -9.34 -11.84
CA THR A 477 -32.61 -10.47 -11.39
C THR A 477 -32.53 -10.54 -9.87
N ILE A 478 -31.98 -11.65 -9.35
CA ILE A 478 -31.68 -11.76 -7.91
C ILE A 478 -30.65 -10.70 -7.49
N ASP A 479 -29.72 -10.36 -8.37
CA ASP A 479 -28.70 -9.36 -8.08
C ASP A 479 -29.30 -7.98 -7.88
N ASP A 480 -30.34 -7.61 -8.64
CA ASP A 480 -31.05 -6.34 -8.42
C ASP A 480 -31.70 -6.27 -7.03
N ILE A 481 -32.21 -7.41 -6.51
CA ILE A 481 -32.75 -7.50 -5.15
C ILE A 481 -31.64 -7.37 -4.11
N LEU A 482 -30.50 -8.03 -4.31
CA LEU A 482 -29.37 -7.96 -3.40
C LEU A 482 -28.74 -6.55 -3.40
N ILE A 483 -28.64 -5.90 -4.55
CA ILE A 483 -28.17 -4.52 -4.69
C ILE A 483 -29.13 -3.54 -4.01
N MET A 484 -30.44 -3.71 -4.18
CA MET A 484 -31.43 -2.92 -3.45
C MET A 484 -31.23 -3.03 -1.93
N MET A 485 -30.91 -4.22 -1.41
CA MET A 485 -30.73 -4.44 0.03
C MET A 485 -29.36 -3.98 0.56
N PHE A 486 -28.27 -4.35 -0.11
CA PHE A 486 -26.89 -4.27 0.41
C PHE A 486 -25.94 -3.42 -0.44
N GLY A 487 -26.40 -3.00 -1.62
CA GLY A 487 -25.67 -2.15 -2.55
C GLY A 487 -24.79 -2.87 -3.56
N ASP A 488 -24.33 -2.12 -4.57
CA ASP A 488 -23.46 -2.56 -5.67
C ASP A 488 -21.96 -2.32 -5.39
N GLY A 489 -21.62 -1.82 -4.21
CA GLY A 489 -20.24 -1.43 -3.85
C GLY A 489 -19.78 -0.11 -4.47
N ARG A 490 -20.67 0.62 -5.16
CA ARG A 490 -20.42 1.87 -5.87
C ARG A 490 -21.45 2.93 -5.49
N GLU A 491 -22.22 3.42 -6.47
CA GLU A 491 -23.15 4.53 -6.33
C GLU A 491 -24.43 4.08 -5.61
N ASN A 492 -24.97 2.91 -5.99
CA ASN A 492 -26.21 2.36 -5.46
C ASN A 492 -25.93 1.55 -4.19
N GLY A 493 -25.93 2.21 -3.03
CA GLY A 493 -25.59 1.56 -1.77
C GLY A 493 -26.68 0.74 -1.09
N GLY A 494 -27.88 0.71 -1.65
CA GLY A 494 -29.02 0.00 -1.09
C GLY A 494 -29.45 0.50 0.30
N VAL A 495 -30.30 -0.29 0.94
CA VAL A 495 -30.86 0.00 2.28
C VAL A 495 -29.73 0.08 3.31
N GLU A 496 -28.74 -0.81 3.22
CA GLU A 496 -27.60 -0.85 4.15
C GLU A 496 -26.84 0.49 4.20
N LYS A 497 -26.46 1.07 3.06
CA LYS A 497 -25.73 2.35 3.03
C LYS A 497 -26.55 3.49 3.63
N ILE A 498 -27.85 3.56 3.34
CA ILE A 498 -28.72 4.61 3.89
C ILE A 498 -28.84 4.47 5.41
N VAL A 499 -28.98 3.25 5.94
CA VAL A 499 -28.93 3.00 7.39
C VAL A 499 -27.60 3.46 7.97
N ARG A 500 -26.47 3.06 7.39
CA ARG A 500 -25.13 3.45 7.87
C ARG A 500 -24.94 4.95 7.87
N ASN A 501 -25.32 5.64 6.79
CA ASN A 501 -25.24 7.09 6.68
C ASN A 501 -26.12 7.78 7.71
N THR A 502 -27.33 7.27 7.94
CA THR A 502 -28.23 7.81 8.95
C THR A 502 -27.61 7.73 10.34
N LEU A 503 -27.01 6.57 10.69
CA LEU A 503 -26.35 6.35 11.97
C LEU A 503 -25.08 7.20 12.13
N ALA A 504 -24.26 7.31 11.08
CA ALA A 504 -23.02 8.11 11.09
C ALA A 504 -23.28 9.62 11.23
N ASN A 505 -24.46 10.08 10.80
CA ASN A 505 -24.88 11.48 10.89
C ASN A 505 -25.59 11.82 12.21
N MET A 506 -25.80 10.85 13.11
CA MET A 506 -26.40 11.12 14.42
C MET A 506 -25.40 11.79 15.36
N SER A 507 -25.91 12.65 16.24
CA SER A 507 -25.18 13.04 17.45
C SER A 507 -25.13 11.88 18.46
N SER A 508 -24.17 11.93 19.39
CA SER A 508 -24.05 10.94 20.47
C SER A 508 -25.37 10.76 21.26
N ASN A 509 -26.09 11.86 21.54
CA ASN A 509 -27.38 11.83 22.24
C ASN A 509 -28.51 11.18 21.42
N GLU A 510 -28.52 11.36 20.10
CA GLU A 510 -29.50 10.70 19.23
C GLU A 510 -29.22 9.21 19.16
N LEU A 511 -27.94 8.83 19.05
CA LEU A 511 -27.51 7.44 19.10
C LEU A 511 -27.90 6.79 20.43
N ASP A 512 -27.72 7.45 21.58
CA ASP A 512 -28.16 6.95 22.90
C ASP A 512 -29.66 6.60 22.92
N LYS A 513 -30.49 7.52 22.44
CA LYS A 513 -31.95 7.35 22.35
C LYS A 513 -32.32 6.22 21.40
N LEU A 514 -31.60 6.10 20.29
CA LEU A 514 -31.80 5.03 19.33
C LEU A 514 -31.48 3.66 19.93
N LEU A 515 -30.31 3.51 20.55
CA LEU A 515 -29.81 2.24 21.09
C LEU A 515 -30.59 1.78 22.34
N SER A 516 -31.20 2.70 23.07
CA SER A 516 -32.04 2.39 24.25
C SER A 516 -33.51 2.13 23.90
N ASN A 517 -33.98 2.54 22.73
CA ASN A 517 -35.35 2.32 22.28
C ASN A 517 -35.51 0.95 21.59
N LYS A 518 -36.50 0.15 22.01
CA LYS A 518 -36.81 -1.15 21.41
C LYS A 518 -37.04 -1.09 19.90
N ASP A 519 -37.67 -0.01 19.41
CA ASP A 519 -38.08 0.15 18.02
C ASP A 519 -37.22 1.16 17.24
N GLY A 520 -36.15 1.67 17.86
CA GLY A 520 -35.31 2.72 17.30
C GLY A 520 -34.70 2.33 15.95
N LEU A 521 -33.94 1.22 15.92
CA LEU A 521 -33.31 0.74 14.68
C LEU A 521 -34.33 0.27 13.63
N ASP A 522 -35.50 -0.20 14.05
CA ASP A 522 -36.55 -0.60 13.13
C ASP A 522 -37.13 0.59 12.38
N THR A 523 -37.23 1.74 13.04
CA THR A 523 -37.62 3.01 12.41
C THR A 523 -36.60 3.43 11.36
N VAL A 524 -35.30 3.39 11.70
CA VAL A 524 -34.21 3.74 10.75
C VAL A 524 -34.21 2.82 9.54
N LYS A 525 -34.31 1.49 9.74
CA LYS A 525 -34.37 0.51 8.64
C LYS A 525 -35.60 0.69 7.76
N SER A 526 -36.76 1.00 8.34
CA SER A 526 -38.00 1.20 7.58
C SER A 526 -37.94 2.48 6.74
N SER A 527 -37.39 3.57 7.29
CA SER A 527 -37.15 4.80 6.52
C SER A 527 -36.18 4.56 5.36
N ALA A 528 -35.06 3.87 5.62
CA ALA A 528 -34.08 3.54 4.59
C ALA A 528 -34.68 2.67 3.47
N LEU A 529 -35.48 1.66 3.81
CA LEU A 529 -36.20 0.84 2.84
C LEU A 529 -37.17 1.68 2.01
N SER A 530 -37.91 2.58 2.65
CA SER A 530 -38.84 3.48 1.95
C SER A 530 -38.13 4.43 1.00
N GLU A 531 -36.95 4.91 1.37
CA GLU A 531 -36.13 5.78 0.53
C GLU A 531 -35.65 5.04 -0.73
N VAL A 532 -35.07 3.84 -0.57
CA VAL A 532 -34.64 2.99 -1.70
C VAL A 532 -35.81 2.64 -2.62
N LEU A 533 -36.96 2.23 -2.06
CA LEU A 533 -38.15 1.88 -2.84
C LEU A 533 -38.77 3.08 -3.57
N SER A 534 -38.45 4.31 -3.13
CA SER A 534 -38.91 5.53 -3.80
C SER A 534 -37.98 5.95 -4.95
N ASP A 535 -36.75 5.44 -4.99
CA ASP A 535 -35.76 5.73 -6.04
C ASP A 535 -35.88 4.74 -7.21
N LYS A 536 -36.74 5.11 -8.17
CA LYS A 536 -37.03 4.30 -9.37
C LYS A 536 -35.92 4.36 -10.42
N ASN A 537 -35.06 5.37 -10.36
CA ASN A 537 -33.98 5.51 -11.32
C ASN A 537 -32.72 4.80 -10.83
N GLY A 538 -32.52 4.70 -9.52
CA GLY A 538 -31.37 4.03 -8.91
C GLY A 538 -31.51 2.51 -8.82
N TYR A 539 -32.73 1.96 -8.75
CA TYR A 539 -32.93 0.53 -8.51
C TYR A 539 -34.01 -0.09 -9.40
N ALA A 540 -33.63 -1.12 -10.17
CA ALA A 540 -34.55 -1.86 -11.05
C ALA A 540 -35.73 -2.50 -10.30
N VAL A 541 -35.51 -2.98 -9.07
CA VAL A 541 -36.59 -3.50 -8.21
C VAL A 541 -37.58 -2.41 -7.83
N SER A 542 -37.10 -1.21 -7.49
CA SER A 542 -37.96 -0.08 -7.11
C SER A 542 -38.83 0.37 -8.29
N ASP A 543 -38.25 0.46 -9.48
CA ASP A 543 -38.99 0.76 -10.72
C ASP A 543 -40.06 -0.31 -11.00
N ALA A 544 -39.65 -1.58 -10.97
CA ALA A 544 -40.55 -2.70 -11.24
C ALA A 544 -41.73 -2.75 -10.24
N MET A 545 -41.44 -2.59 -8.94
CA MET A 545 -42.46 -2.60 -7.89
C MET A 545 -43.42 -1.41 -8.02
N TYR A 546 -42.91 -0.23 -8.37
CA TYR A 546 -43.73 0.94 -8.61
C TYR A 546 -44.68 0.74 -9.80
N ASN A 547 -44.19 0.21 -10.92
CA ASN A 547 -45.00 -0.06 -12.12
C ASN A 547 -46.05 -1.15 -11.87
N LEU A 548 -45.77 -2.12 -10.98
CA LEU A 548 -46.72 -3.11 -10.49
C LEU A 548 -47.69 -2.58 -9.42
N GLY A 549 -47.60 -1.30 -9.06
CA GLY A 549 -48.48 -0.64 -8.09
C GLY A 549 -48.16 -0.91 -6.62
N VAL A 550 -47.03 -1.55 -6.31
CA VAL A 550 -46.57 -1.83 -4.95
C VAL A 550 -45.95 -0.57 -4.35
N ARG A 551 -46.31 -0.24 -3.11
CA ARG A 551 -45.82 0.95 -2.39
C ARG A 551 -44.87 0.59 -1.25
N PRO A 552 -44.02 1.52 -0.78
CA PRO A 552 -43.19 1.30 0.41
C PRO A 552 -43.94 0.78 1.64
N ASP A 553 -45.16 1.28 1.89
CA ASP A 553 -45.99 0.83 3.02
C ASP A 553 -46.42 -0.64 2.91
N ASP A 554 -46.53 -1.19 1.69
CA ASP A 554 -46.84 -2.60 1.47
C ASP A 554 -45.68 -3.50 1.90
N PHE A 555 -44.44 -3.08 1.60
CA PHE A 555 -43.23 -3.74 2.07
C PHE A 555 -43.07 -3.63 3.59
N ALA A 556 -43.26 -2.43 4.17
CA ALA A 556 -43.21 -2.24 5.61
C ALA A 556 -44.24 -3.11 6.35
N SER A 557 -45.44 -3.23 5.78
CA SER A 557 -46.51 -4.10 6.30
C SER A 557 -46.12 -5.58 6.22
N MET A 558 -45.53 -6.02 5.10
CA MET A 558 -45.01 -7.37 4.95
C MET A 558 -43.93 -7.66 5.98
N VAL A 559 -42.90 -6.82 6.10
CA VAL A 559 -41.81 -6.99 7.09
C VAL A 559 -42.37 -7.07 8.51
N THR A 560 -43.29 -6.17 8.88
CA THR A 560 -43.96 -6.19 10.19
C THR A 560 -44.71 -7.51 10.42
N LYS A 561 -45.33 -8.06 9.37
CA LYS A 561 -46.04 -9.34 9.45
C LYS A 561 -45.08 -10.49 9.77
N PHE A 562 -43.96 -10.59 9.06
CA PHE A 562 -42.91 -11.59 9.34
C PHE A 562 -42.39 -11.46 10.78
N LYS A 563 -42.00 -10.24 11.19
CA LYS A 563 -41.53 -9.97 12.56
C LYS A 563 -42.52 -10.41 13.64
N SER A 564 -43.81 -10.14 13.44
CA SER A 564 -44.86 -10.51 14.40
C SER A 564 -45.14 -12.02 14.49
N LYS A 565 -44.73 -12.80 13.50
CA LYS A 565 -45.04 -14.23 13.38
C LYS A 565 -43.86 -15.14 13.70
N LEU A 566 -42.63 -14.67 13.47
CA LEU A 566 -41.40 -15.39 13.77
C LEU A 566 -41.08 -15.24 15.26
N LYS A 567 -40.94 -16.36 15.98
CA LYS A 567 -40.81 -16.34 17.44
C LYS A 567 -39.41 -15.91 17.87
N ASN A 568 -38.42 -16.15 17.02
CA ASN A 568 -37.02 -15.85 17.32
C ASN A 568 -36.53 -14.53 16.70
N ASP A 569 -37.39 -13.79 16.00
CA ASP A 569 -37.05 -12.56 15.28
C ASP A 569 -36.43 -11.49 16.18
N GLU A 570 -37.14 -11.08 17.24
CA GLU A 570 -36.67 -10.02 18.14
C GLU A 570 -35.29 -10.35 18.75
N LYS A 571 -35.05 -11.61 19.11
CA LYS A 571 -33.77 -12.03 19.73
C LYS A 571 -32.63 -12.06 18.72
N ALA A 572 -32.89 -12.58 17.52
CA ALA A 572 -31.90 -12.65 16.45
C ALA A 572 -31.56 -11.26 15.92
N ILE A 573 -32.54 -10.37 15.70
CA ILE A 573 -32.28 -8.99 15.28
C ILE A 573 -31.46 -8.24 16.32
N LYS A 574 -31.74 -8.40 17.62
CA LYS A 574 -30.92 -7.81 18.68
C LYS A 574 -29.49 -8.36 18.65
N ALA A 575 -29.31 -9.66 18.47
CA ALA A 575 -27.98 -10.27 18.34
C ALA A 575 -27.21 -9.72 17.12
N MET A 576 -27.86 -9.67 15.95
CA MET A 576 -27.26 -9.16 14.72
C MET A 576 -26.94 -7.67 14.77
N ASN A 577 -27.81 -6.83 15.33
CA ASN A 577 -27.53 -5.40 15.49
C ASN A 577 -26.39 -5.16 16.48
N ALA A 578 -26.29 -5.95 17.56
CA ALA A 578 -25.16 -5.87 18.48
C ALA A 578 -23.85 -6.30 17.81
N ALA A 579 -23.88 -7.38 17.02
CA ALA A 579 -22.74 -7.84 16.24
C ALA A 579 -22.30 -6.80 15.20
N PHE A 580 -23.24 -6.14 14.53
CA PHE A 580 -22.95 -5.04 13.61
C PHE A 580 -22.29 -3.84 14.31
N ILE A 581 -22.80 -3.43 15.47
CA ILE A 581 -22.17 -2.36 16.26
C ILE A 581 -20.78 -2.80 16.69
N HIS A 582 -20.62 -4.03 17.20
CA HIS A 582 -19.33 -4.57 17.61
C HIS A 582 -18.34 -4.60 16.45
N SER A 583 -18.75 -5.02 15.25
CA SER A 583 -17.86 -5.03 14.08
C SER A 583 -17.43 -3.63 13.66
N GLU A 584 -18.29 -2.62 13.80
CA GLU A 584 -18.01 -1.25 13.35
C GLU A 584 -17.56 -0.31 14.48
N ALA A 585 -17.39 -0.82 15.69
CA ALA A 585 -16.99 -0.02 16.83
C ALA A 585 -15.48 0.08 16.94
N GLU A 586 -15.01 1.27 17.30
CA GLU A 586 -13.60 1.57 17.53
C GLU A 586 -13.42 2.07 18.96
N SER A 587 -12.37 1.63 19.64
CA SER A 587 -12.06 2.12 20.98
C SER A 587 -11.35 3.47 20.90
N THR A 588 -11.77 4.40 21.75
CA THR A 588 -11.00 5.62 22.03
C THR A 588 -10.34 5.48 23.40
N VAL A 589 -9.11 5.99 23.55
CA VAL A 589 -8.40 5.91 24.83
C VAL A 589 -7.71 7.23 25.14
N LYS A 590 -7.87 7.71 26.39
CA LYS A 590 -7.08 8.80 26.96
C LYS A 590 -6.16 8.23 28.03
N ILE A 591 -4.86 8.39 27.85
CA ILE A 591 -3.83 7.89 28.77
C ILE A 591 -3.31 9.07 29.59
N THR A 592 -3.18 8.92 30.91
CA THR A 592 -2.57 9.94 31.76
C THR A 592 -1.07 10.04 31.54
N ASP A 593 -0.47 11.20 31.83
CA ASP A 593 0.96 11.47 31.60
C ASP A 593 1.92 10.47 32.27
N ASN A 594 1.48 9.82 33.35
CA ASN A 594 2.25 8.78 34.07
C ASN A 594 1.92 7.34 33.64
N GLY A 595 1.09 7.15 32.61
CA GLY A 595 0.67 5.86 32.05
C GLY A 595 -0.16 4.97 32.98
N ARG A 596 -0.40 5.38 34.24
CA ARG A 596 -1.10 4.58 35.26
C ARG A 596 -2.60 4.48 35.06
N GLN A 597 -3.18 5.34 34.25
CA GLN A 597 -4.62 5.40 34.03
C GLN A 597 -4.93 5.55 32.54
N HIS A 598 -5.81 4.68 32.06
CA HIS A 598 -6.42 4.77 30.75
C HIS A 598 -7.92 5.02 30.93
N VAL A 599 -8.52 5.91 30.14
CA VAL A 599 -9.96 6.13 30.09
C VAL A 599 -10.46 5.72 28.71
N TYR A 600 -11.18 4.61 28.65
CA TYR A 600 -11.70 4.06 27.42
C TYR A 600 -13.10 4.60 27.10
N GLY A 601 -13.30 4.94 25.84
CA GLY A 601 -14.59 5.19 25.22
C GLY A 601 -14.74 4.35 23.94
N MET A 602 -15.85 4.52 23.24
CA MET A 602 -16.08 3.87 21.96
C MET A 602 -16.73 4.84 20.98
N THR A 603 -16.39 4.69 19.71
CA THR A 603 -17.13 5.28 18.59
C THR A 603 -17.78 4.17 17.78
N PHE A 604 -18.88 4.47 17.12
CA PHE A 604 -19.56 3.60 16.18
C PHE A 604 -19.86 4.43 14.93
N LEU A 605 -19.29 4.03 13.79
CA LEU A 605 -19.36 4.80 12.54
C LEU A 605 -18.94 6.28 12.71
N GLY A 606 -17.91 6.52 13.52
CA GLY A 606 -17.40 7.87 13.83
C GLY A 606 -18.18 8.65 14.90
N VAL A 607 -19.32 8.14 15.38
CA VAL A 607 -20.13 8.79 16.43
C VAL A 607 -19.76 8.21 17.79
N GLU A 608 -19.45 9.07 18.77
CA GLU A 608 -19.19 8.64 20.14
C GLU A 608 -20.40 7.91 20.74
N ILE A 609 -20.20 6.67 21.19
CA ILE A 609 -21.19 5.94 21.98
C ILE A 609 -21.17 6.54 23.40
N PRO A 610 -22.28 7.12 23.87
CA PRO A 610 -22.32 7.75 25.18
C PRO A 610 -21.91 6.80 26.30
N ALA A 611 -21.15 7.30 27.26
CA ALA A 611 -20.74 6.52 28.43
C ALA A 611 -21.93 5.99 29.26
N SER A 612 -23.12 6.62 29.18
CA SER A 612 -24.37 6.12 29.79
C SER A 612 -24.88 4.83 29.15
N SER A 613 -24.60 4.65 27.85
CA SER A 613 -24.95 3.46 27.08
C SER A 613 -23.93 2.33 27.25
N LEU A 614 -22.75 2.60 27.82
CA LEU A 614 -21.69 1.61 27.99
C LEU A 614 -21.56 1.14 29.45
N LYS A 615 -21.32 -0.15 29.63
CA LYS A 615 -20.90 -0.74 30.90
C LYS A 615 -19.58 -1.48 30.69
N TRP A 616 -18.56 -0.98 31.37
CA TRP A 616 -17.23 -1.57 31.35
C TRP A 616 -17.04 -2.54 32.53
N LYS A 617 -16.28 -3.61 32.29
CA LYS A 617 -15.84 -4.51 33.35
C LYS A 617 -14.48 -5.13 33.02
N LYS A 618 -13.81 -5.58 34.07
CA LYS A 618 -12.65 -6.47 34.00
C LYS A 618 -13.11 -7.91 33.75
N VAL A 619 -12.58 -8.56 32.72
CA VAL A 619 -12.83 -9.97 32.42
C VAL A 619 -11.78 -10.86 33.07
N SER A 620 -10.50 -10.54 32.85
CA SER A 620 -9.35 -11.31 33.36
C SER A 620 -8.11 -10.41 33.50
N GLY A 621 -7.00 -10.96 34.00
CA GLY A 621 -5.70 -10.27 34.11
C GLY A 621 -5.32 -9.84 35.53
N SER A 622 -4.30 -8.99 35.64
CA SER A 622 -3.60 -8.66 36.89
C SER A 622 -4.53 -8.11 37.96
N LYS A 623 -4.47 -8.67 39.19
CA LYS A 623 -5.25 -8.23 40.35
C LYS A 623 -5.05 -6.75 40.71
N ASP A 624 -3.91 -6.18 40.32
CA ASP A 624 -3.50 -4.83 40.64
C ASP A 624 -4.11 -3.77 39.70
N VAL A 625 -4.75 -4.24 38.61
CA VAL A 625 -5.51 -3.40 37.69
C VAL A 625 -6.98 -3.36 38.11
N LYS A 626 -7.53 -2.15 38.28
CA LYS A 626 -8.95 -1.87 38.53
C LYS A 626 -9.60 -1.32 37.26
N VAL A 627 -10.82 -1.77 36.97
CA VAL A 627 -11.66 -1.28 35.87
C VAL A 627 -12.98 -0.84 36.46
N ASP A 628 -13.39 0.41 36.25
CA ASP A 628 -14.69 0.90 36.68
C ASP A 628 -15.76 0.75 35.58
N SER A 629 -17.02 1.07 35.90
CA SER A 629 -18.13 0.93 34.95
C SER A 629 -18.12 1.97 33.82
N LYS A 630 -17.31 3.04 33.94
CA LYS A 630 -17.21 4.15 32.99
C LYS A 630 -16.03 4.00 32.02
N GLY A 631 -15.28 2.90 32.11
CA GLY A 631 -14.14 2.62 31.23
C GLY A 631 -12.80 3.14 31.78
N GLU A 632 -12.75 3.53 33.05
CA GLU A 632 -11.52 3.94 33.71
C GLU A 632 -10.74 2.70 34.18
N VAL A 633 -9.54 2.52 33.61
CA VAL A 633 -8.62 1.42 33.92
C VAL A 633 -7.41 1.99 34.64
N LYS A 634 -7.06 1.48 35.82
CA LYS A 634 -6.03 2.05 36.70
C LYS A 634 -5.14 1.00 37.35
N ILE A 635 -3.85 1.30 37.46
CA ILE A 635 -2.90 0.62 38.37
C ILE A 635 -2.47 1.56 39.50
N SER A 636 -2.05 0.97 40.63
CA SER A 636 -1.50 1.74 41.75
C SER A 636 -0.11 2.27 41.42
N ASN A 637 0.32 3.36 42.09
CA ASN A 637 1.68 3.90 41.93
C ASN A 637 2.80 2.96 42.42
N LYS A 638 2.46 1.87 43.11
CA LYS A 638 3.40 0.84 43.58
C LYS A 638 3.53 -0.34 42.61
N VAL A 639 2.91 -0.25 41.44
CA VAL A 639 2.88 -1.32 40.45
C VAL A 639 3.55 -0.76 39.19
N GLU A 640 4.50 -1.49 38.65
CA GLU A 640 5.26 -1.10 37.46
C GLU A 640 4.42 -1.25 36.20
N THR A 641 3.82 -2.42 36.03
CA THR A 641 2.96 -2.73 34.89
C THR A 641 1.77 -3.58 35.31
N GLY A 642 0.69 -3.50 34.54
CA GLY A 642 -0.47 -4.36 34.74
C GLY A 642 -1.24 -4.58 33.46
N THR A 643 -1.41 -5.85 33.09
CA THR A 643 -2.18 -6.28 31.93
C THR A 643 -3.55 -6.79 32.35
N VAL A 644 -4.60 -6.39 31.64
CA VAL A 644 -5.99 -6.74 31.93
C VAL A 644 -6.78 -6.92 30.64
N VAL A 645 -7.73 -7.85 30.62
CA VAL A 645 -8.75 -7.90 29.55
C VAL A 645 -9.96 -7.09 30.01
N ILE A 646 -10.27 -6.02 29.27
CA ILE A 646 -11.44 -5.19 29.49
C ILE A 646 -12.54 -5.54 28.48
N GLN A 647 -13.79 -5.40 28.91
CA GLN A 647 -14.95 -5.62 28.06
C GLN A 647 -15.95 -4.48 28.23
N ALA A 648 -16.46 -3.96 27.11
CA ALA A 648 -17.57 -3.02 27.10
C ALA A 648 -18.86 -3.72 26.65
N SER A 649 -19.97 -3.35 27.27
CA SER A 649 -21.29 -3.83 26.87
C SER A 649 -22.29 -2.68 26.74
N LEU A 650 -23.15 -2.73 25.73
CA LEU A 650 -24.28 -1.82 25.59
C LEU A 650 -25.31 -2.11 26.69
N ALA A 651 -25.63 -1.14 27.53
CA ALA A 651 -26.64 -1.23 28.57
C ALA A 651 -28.04 -1.07 27.97
N HIS A 652 -29.00 -1.89 28.41
CA HIS A 652 -30.41 -1.79 27.98
C HIS A 652 -30.62 -1.79 26.46
N PHE A 653 -29.72 -2.44 25.71
CA PHE A 653 -29.69 -2.44 24.26
C PHE A 653 -31.03 -2.90 23.66
N LEU A 654 -31.70 -1.99 22.95
CA LEU A 654 -33.02 -2.16 22.33
C LEU A 654 -34.05 -2.70 23.34
N GLY A 655 -34.04 -2.17 24.56
CA GLY A 655 -34.92 -2.59 25.66
C GLY A 655 -34.63 -4.00 26.20
N GLY A 656 -33.49 -4.61 25.84
CA GLY A 656 -33.09 -5.96 26.22
C GLY A 656 -32.00 -6.04 27.29
N SER A 657 -31.40 -7.23 27.42
CA SER A 657 -30.22 -7.47 28.23
C SER A 657 -28.98 -6.81 27.61
N SER A 658 -27.95 -6.56 28.43
CA SER A 658 -26.69 -6.04 27.93
C SER A 658 -26.04 -6.93 26.87
N LYS A 659 -25.37 -6.29 25.90
CA LYS A 659 -24.67 -6.95 24.78
C LYS A 659 -23.21 -6.53 24.74
N VAL A 660 -22.31 -7.50 24.65
CA VAL A 660 -20.87 -7.23 24.50
C VAL A 660 -20.62 -6.64 23.11
N VAL A 661 -19.88 -5.54 23.06
CA VAL A 661 -19.53 -4.86 21.80
C VAL A 661 -18.05 -4.53 21.68
N PHE A 662 -17.25 -4.91 22.67
CA PHE A 662 -15.81 -4.70 22.67
C PHE A 662 -15.16 -5.57 23.74
N GLU A 663 -14.04 -6.21 23.39
CA GLU A 663 -13.15 -6.90 24.32
C GLU A 663 -11.71 -6.75 23.85
N GLN A 664 -10.81 -6.31 24.74
CA GLN A 664 -9.41 -6.12 24.40
C GLN A 664 -8.50 -6.34 25.61
N GLU A 665 -7.34 -6.96 25.37
CA GLU A 665 -6.24 -6.98 26.34
C GLU A 665 -5.48 -5.65 26.29
N VAL A 666 -5.31 -5.02 27.44
CA VAL A 666 -4.66 -3.72 27.58
C VAL A 666 -3.61 -3.78 28.67
N THR A 667 -2.47 -3.13 28.44
CA THR A 667 -1.37 -3.05 29.40
C THR A 667 -1.16 -1.60 29.82
N LEU A 668 -1.11 -1.38 31.13
CA LEU A 668 -0.78 -0.10 31.74
C LEU A 668 0.67 -0.14 32.19
N VAL A 669 1.39 0.95 31.96
CA VAL A 669 2.79 1.12 32.36
C VAL A 669 2.87 2.35 33.24
N ASN A 670 3.41 2.18 34.44
CA ASN A 670 3.64 3.28 35.36
C ASN A 670 5.02 3.86 35.10
N ASP A 671 5.08 4.93 34.31
CA ASP A 671 6.33 5.59 33.95
C ASP A 671 7.06 6.21 35.15
N ASP A 672 6.37 6.33 36.29
CA ASP A 672 6.93 6.82 37.55
C ASP A 672 7.41 5.70 38.48
N PHE A 673 7.26 4.44 38.08
CA PHE A 673 7.69 3.32 38.90
C PHE A 673 9.21 3.32 39.11
N GLY A 674 9.63 3.21 40.37
CA GLY A 674 11.05 3.18 40.73
C GLY A 674 11.76 4.54 40.65
N LYS A 675 11.11 5.61 40.17
CA LYS A 675 11.63 6.98 40.30
C LYS A 675 11.47 7.41 41.75
N ASP A 676 12.58 7.57 42.49
CA ASP A 676 12.57 8.20 43.80
C ASP A 676 12.63 9.73 43.62
N PRO A 677 11.53 10.47 43.83
CA PRO A 677 11.50 11.91 43.64
C PRO A 677 12.49 12.63 44.57
N ALA A 678 12.85 12.02 45.71
CA ALA A 678 13.85 12.56 46.62
C ALA A 678 15.28 12.38 46.06
N ALA A 679 15.58 11.25 45.42
CA ALA A 679 16.87 11.02 44.76
C ALA A 679 17.05 11.95 43.55
N GLU A 680 15.98 12.23 42.80
CA GLU A 680 16.00 13.16 41.68
C GLU A 680 16.27 14.61 42.14
N ILE A 681 15.59 15.07 43.18
CA ILE A 681 15.87 16.38 43.80
C ILE A 681 17.30 16.42 44.36
N GLN A 682 17.79 15.33 44.99
CA GLN A 682 19.17 15.26 45.46
C GLN A 682 20.17 15.36 44.31
N LYS A 683 19.89 14.76 43.16
CA LYS A 683 20.73 14.87 41.96
C LYS A 683 20.80 16.31 41.46
N ILE A 684 19.65 16.99 41.35
CA ILE A 684 19.59 18.41 40.94
C ILE A 684 20.38 19.29 41.92
N VAL A 685 20.18 19.10 43.22
CA VAL A 685 20.91 19.84 44.26
C VAL A 685 22.42 19.57 44.18
N LYS A 686 22.87 18.31 44.01
CA LYS A 686 24.28 17.99 43.84
C LYS A 686 24.90 18.61 42.59
N THR A 687 24.16 18.62 41.47
CA THR A 687 24.60 19.28 40.24
C THR A 687 24.78 20.77 40.48
N PHE A 688 23.82 21.42 41.14
CA PHE A 688 23.92 22.84 41.51
C PHE A 688 25.11 23.12 42.45
N ASP A 689 25.30 22.31 43.51
CA ASP A 689 26.43 22.42 44.43
C ASP A 689 27.79 22.34 43.70
N SER A 690 27.88 21.45 42.70
CA SER A 690 29.07 21.30 41.86
C SER A 690 29.32 22.55 41.01
N THR A 691 28.27 23.12 40.41
CA THR A 691 28.34 24.38 39.65
C THR A 691 28.80 25.54 40.53
N VAL A 692 28.23 25.71 41.73
CA VAL A 692 28.64 26.76 42.67
C VAL A 692 30.11 26.62 43.08
N THR A 693 30.58 25.39 43.28
CA THR A 693 31.99 25.10 43.61
C THR A 693 32.93 25.53 42.48
N GLU A 694 32.57 25.25 41.23
CA GLU A 694 33.37 25.67 40.07
C GLU A 694 33.37 27.19 39.89
N ILE A 695 32.21 27.85 40.03
CA ILE A 695 32.12 29.32 39.99
C ILE A 695 33.02 29.94 41.08
N LYS A 696 33.05 29.36 42.28
CA LYS A 696 33.92 29.83 43.38
C LYS A 696 35.40 29.69 43.06
N LYS A 697 35.81 28.61 42.41
CA LYS A 697 37.19 28.41 41.95
C LYS A 697 37.57 29.44 40.89
N ARG A 698 36.70 29.68 39.91
CA ARG A 698 36.90 30.69 38.85
C ARG A 698 36.95 32.11 39.41
N LEU A 699 36.14 32.42 40.43
CA LEU A 699 36.20 33.70 41.13
C LEU A 699 37.58 33.95 41.75
N GLY A 700 38.21 32.91 42.32
CA GLY A 700 39.52 33.02 42.95
C GLY A 700 40.68 33.36 42.00
N VAL A 701 40.49 33.17 40.69
CA VAL A 701 41.49 33.48 39.65
C VAL A 701 41.06 34.62 38.72
N ALA A 702 39.83 35.13 38.87
CA ALA A 702 39.32 36.23 38.08
C ALA A 702 40.11 37.51 38.39
N THR A 703 40.65 38.15 37.35
CA THR A 703 41.51 39.34 37.48
C THR A 703 40.80 40.61 37.08
N THR A 704 39.70 40.51 36.34
CA THR A 704 38.91 41.64 35.85
C THR A 704 37.51 41.66 36.45
N ASP A 705 36.92 42.85 36.54
CA ASP A 705 35.55 42.99 37.03
C ASP A 705 34.52 42.43 36.05
N ALA A 706 34.82 42.43 34.74
CA ALA A 706 33.99 41.79 33.72
C ALA A 706 33.86 40.27 33.95
N GLU A 707 34.97 39.58 34.26
CA GLU A 707 34.94 38.14 34.60
C GLU A 707 34.09 37.88 35.86
N LYS A 708 34.20 38.73 36.88
CA LYS A 708 33.41 38.60 38.12
C LYS A 708 31.92 38.85 37.88
N VAL A 709 31.55 39.84 37.07
CA VAL A 709 30.14 40.09 36.69
C VAL A 709 29.56 38.91 35.92
N GLN A 710 30.33 38.30 35.01
CA GLN A 710 29.90 37.10 34.30
C GLN A 710 29.61 35.93 35.27
N LEU A 711 30.48 35.70 36.25
CA LEU A 711 30.27 34.68 37.28
C LEU A 711 29.01 34.94 38.14
N LEU A 712 28.63 36.21 38.35
CA LEU A 712 27.39 36.57 39.04
C LEU A 712 26.15 36.17 38.24
N VAL A 713 26.17 36.40 36.92
CA VAL A 713 25.07 35.98 36.03
C VAL A 713 24.96 34.46 36.01
N GLU A 714 26.08 33.75 35.90
CA GLU A 714 26.13 32.28 35.85
C GLU A 714 25.52 31.63 37.11
N VAL A 715 25.80 32.16 38.32
CA VAL A 715 25.23 31.57 39.55
C VAL A 715 23.73 31.82 39.69
N ILE A 716 23.23 32.96 39.20
CA ILE A 716 21.79 33.27 39.17
C ILE A 716 21.08 32.33 38.19
N GLN A 717 21.64 32.15 36.99
CA GLN A 717 21.09 31.26 35.97
C GLN A 717 21.02 29.81 36.48
N ALA A 718 22.11 29.29 37.03
CA ALA A 718 22.14 27.94 37.58
C ALA A 718 21.09 27.73 38.70
N GLY A 719 20.82 28.77 39.50
CA GLY A 719 19.77 28.76 40.52
C GLY A 719 18.36 28.68 39.94
N ASN A 720 18.09 29.44 38.87
CA ASN A 720 16.81 29.43 38.16
C ASN A 720 16.57 28.08 37.46
N ASP A 721 17.56 27.55 36.74
CA ASP A 721 17.45 26.26 36.05
C ASP A 721 17.15 25.13 37.04
N SER A 722 17.79 25.15 38.22
CA SER A 722 17.54 24.16 39.28
C SER A 722 16.15 24.29 39.88
N PHE A 723 15.61 25.52 40.00
CA PHE A 723 14.23 25.73 40.44
C PHE A 723 13.22 25.19 39.42
N GLU A 724 13.44 25.46 38.14
CA GLU A 724 12.58 24.98 37.04
C GLU A 724 12.56 23.45 36.97
N GLN A 725 13.69 22.78 37.22
CA GLN A 725 13.76 21.32 37.28
C GLN A 725 13.10 20.73 38.53
N ILE A 726 13.17 21.40 39.70
CA ILE A 726 12.57 20.90 40.95
C ILE A 726 11.05 21.14 41.00
N SER A 727 10.57 22.22 40.39
CA SER A 727 9.16 22.65 40.47
C SER A 727 8.16 21.57 40.01
N PRO A 728 8.35 20.86 38.87
CA PRO A 728 7.38 19.87 38.37
C PRO A 728 7.41 18.52 39.10
N ILE A 729 8.49 18.16 39.80
CA ILE A 729 8.66 16.82 40.43
C ILE A 729 7.57 16.55 41.48
N GLU A 730 6.74 15.51 41.39
CA GLU A 730 5.71 15.25 42.40
C GLU A 730 6.29 14.73 43.73
N ILE A 731 6.51 15.61 44.71
CA ILE A 731 6.94 15.27 46.08
C ILE A 731 6.33 16.23 47.11
N THR A 732 6.42 15.87 48.40
CA THR A 732 5.95 16.72 49.50
C THR A 732 6.51 18.15 49.41
N LYS A 733 5.62 19.13 49.63
CA LYS A 733 5.97 20.56 49.60
C LYS A 733 7.16 20.87 50.52
N SER A 734 7.26 20.21 51.67
CA SER A 734 8.36 20.37 52.61
C SER A 734 9.73 20.05 51.98
N ILE A 735 9.84 18.95 51.23
CA ILE A 735 11.10 18.56 50.58
C ILE A 735 11.46 19.52 49.44
N LYS A 736 10.51 19.89 48.59
CA LYS A 736 10.72 20.92 47.55
C LYS A 736 11.19 22.23 48.15
N THR A 737 10.47 22.74 49.15
CA THR A 737 10.79 24.01 49.80
C THR A 737 12.17 23.95 50.46
N LYS A 738 12.55 22.83 51.07
CA LYS A 738 13.89 22.65 51.64
C LYS A 738 14.99 22.72 50.56
N ALA A 739 14.80 22.04 49.43
CA ALA A 739 15.77 22.05 48.34
C ALA A 739 15.89 23.43 47.68
N ILE A 740 14.74 24.07 47.36
CA ILE A 740 14.69 25.42 46.79
C ILE A 740 15.33 26.45 47.73
N ASN A 741 15.05 26.36 49.04
CA ASN A 741 15.67 27.26 50.02
C ASN A 741 17.19 27.04 50.15
N ASN A 742 17.67 25.80 50.01
CA ASN A 742 19.10 25.49 49.99
C ASN A 742 19.79 26.13 48.77
N ILE A 743 19.21 25.96 47.58
CA ILE A 743 19.70 26.58 46.34
C ILE A 743 19.71 28.11 46.49
N LYS A 744 18.58 28.70 46.92
CA LYS A 744 18.47 30.16 47.12
C LYS A 744 19.54 30.68 48.08
N LYS A 745 19.75 29.99 49.20
CA LYS A 745 20.78 30.35 50.19
C LYS A 745 22.18 30.35 49.56
N GLN A 746 22.52 29.33 48.79
CA GLN A 746 23.81 29.23 48.12
C GLN A 746 24.01 30.26 47.01
N VAL A 747 22.98 30.52 46.19
CA VAL A 747 23.00 31.63 45.21
C VAL A 747 23.31 32.94 45.94
N THR A 748 22.56 33.28 47.00
CA THR A 748 22.80 34.51 47.77
C THR A 748 24.22 34.57 48.36
N GLN A 749 24.70 33.47 48.95
CA GLN A 749 26.06 33.42 49.51
C GLN A 749 27.13 33.64 48.44
N MET A 750 27.00 32.98 47.29
CA MET A 750 27.97 33.09 46.21
C MET A 750 27.90 34.47 45.53
N SER A 751 26.71 35.02 45.30
CA SER A 751 26.53 36.38 44.80
C SER A 751 27.19 37.42 45.71
N ASN A 752 27.02 37.29 47.04
CA ASN A 752 27.67 38.19 48.00
C ASN A 752 29.20 38.11 47.91
N LEU A 753 29.77 36.90 47.82
CA LEU A 753 31.22 36.72 47.65
C LEU A 753 31.75 37.39 46.38
N ILE A 754 31.02 37.28 45.27
CA ILE A 754 31.38 37.92 44.00
C ILE A 754 31.30 39.45 44.12
N ILE A 755 30.24 39.98 44.74
CA ILE A 755 30.05 41.42 44.96
C ILE A 755 31.14 41.99 45.89
N GLU A 756 31.45 41.32 46.99
CA GLU A 756 32.58 41.70 47.86
C GLU A 756 33.91 41.74 47.10
N SER A 757 34.13 40.77 46.19
CA SER A 757 35.32 40.76 45.34
C SER A 757 35.34 41.86 44.28
N LEU A 758 34.19 42.40 43.89
CA LEU A 758 34.05 43.56 43.00
C LEU A 758 34.28 44.89 43.74
N MET A 759 34.02 44.94 45.05
CA MET A 759 34.12 46.16 45.86
C MET A 759 35.48 46.37 46.55
N LYS A 760 36.47 45.48 46.34
CA LYS A 760 37.84 45.69 46.84
C LYS A 760 38.53 46.75 45.97
N PHE A 761 38.42 48.01 46.38
CA PHE A 761 39.13 49.17 45.83
C PHE A 761 40.57 49.26 46.34
#